data_AF-A0A437H0L6-F1
#
_entry.id   AF-A0A437H0L6-F1
#
_cell.length_a   1.000
_cell.length_b   1.000
_cell.length_c   1.000
_cell.angle_alpha   90.00
_cell.angle_beta   90.00
_cell.angle_gamma   90.00
#
_symmetry.space_group_name_H-M   'P 1'
#
loop_
_entity.id
_entity.type
_entity.pdbx_description
1 polymer ?
#
loop_
_entity_poly.entity_id
_entity_poly.type
_entity_poly.pdbx_seq_one_letter_code
_entity_poly.pdbx_strand_id
1 'polypeptide(L)'
;MREKELRIALVCYGGVSLAVYMHGVTKEVLKLAEASRAFRDGLPQPAGSPGAYHALLQAISDHGATRLRVIPDILSGTSAGGMNAIFLAQALLTGRSLDPLTRLWLECADSDVLIAPEARPGHRFSKIWAQPLVEWTLRRPGNAVSRTVAPETREEVRGKLSRLMRSRWFAPPFSGSGFSRLIDDALLAMREQPPGPPLMPNRHPLDLLVTTTDFRGYRAPLHVNSPVGAVEAEHRLPISFRAYGGDAELAARAELVFAARATASFPGAFPPLQIAEIDALVEERWFEWPNRDHFLRRIMPHHVHAEDLDSVALIDGAVLVGAPFAEAIQALQNRPSTREVDRRFVYIDPNPEFRIGNARADSRPIGFFTAIFGAMSAIPREQPIRDDLERIAHHSADAMRIRGIVDALRPEVETTVDKLLGHTLFLDRPNAERLTKWRRRAQQAAAERAGFAFHSYAQAKFAGIVDGLANLIRRAIDVDPPAHDEIVAALSRFLDAQGLATLAAPGGGASDAAITFFRTHDIGFRTRRLRLLARRLAPGDVGGELDADLRETARDAIYRALALYTKLDLAETMGPEFGEAANRVLEDPEAVLVAIAERRDLKSTDPQVDALLAEGLGSLPREQRRKLLLTYLGYPFYDIATLTLLGAWGLDEFDPVKVDRISPEDAGSIRGGSAASTLRGIEFYNFGAFFSRAYRENDYLWGRLHGAERLIDITASTLGTEAAVPPDVLAAIKRDAFLAVLNEEREAGLCSRTVIERLEREVADKLG
;
A
#
# COMPACT_ATOMS: atom_id res chain seq x y z
N MET A 1 -7.99 -10.90 -25.69
CA MET A 1 -7.31 -9.70 -25.13
C MET A 1 -6.54 -10.09 -23.87
N ARG A 2 -5.37 -9.51 -23.59
CA ARG A 2 -4.54 -9.79 -22.40
C ARG A 2 -5.16 -9.15 -21.15
N GLU A 3 -5.37 -9.89 -20.07
CA GLU A 3 -5.76 -9.29 -18.78
C GLU A 3 -4.52 -8.90 -17.96
N LYS A 4 -4.50 -7.66 -17.45
CA LYS A 4 -3.41 -7.12 -16.62
C LYS A 4 -3.98 -6.32 -15.45
N GLU A 5 -3.35 -6.43 -14.28
CA GLU A 5 -3.68 -5.63 -13.10
C GLU A 5 -2.59 -4.59 -12.84
N LEU A 6 -2.98 -3.32 -12.70
CA LEU A 6 -2.16 -2.27 -12.12
C LEU A 6 -2.47 -2.19 -10.63
N ARG A 7 -1.56 -2.67 -9.78
CA ARG A 7 -1.72 -2.62 -8.32
C ARG A 7 -0.97 -1.42 -7.75
N ILE A 8 -1.70 -0.57 -7.04
CA ILE A 8 -1.18 0.69 -6.51
C ILE A 8 -1.06 0.57 -4.99
N ALA A 9 0.17 0.72 -4.51
CA ALA A 9 0.46 1.00 -3.11
C ALA A 9 0.60 2.52 -2.95
N LEU A 10 -0.45 3.17 -2.42
CA LEU A 10 -0.52 4.62 -2.27
C LEU A 10 0.04 5.04 -0.91
N VAL A 11 0.99 5.97 -0.92
CA VAL A 11 1.59 6.56 0.27
C VAL A 11 1.22 8.04 0.37
N CYS A 12 0.34 8.37 1.30
CA CYS A 12 -0.04 9.74 1.65
C CYS A 12 0.98 10.33 2.62
N TYR A 13 2.06 10.88 2.07
CA TYR A 13 3.16 11.46 2.83
C TYR A 13 2.75 12.77 3.52
N GLY A 14 2.95 12.87 4.83
CA GLY A 14 2.41 13.94 5.67
C GLY A 14 2.96 15.35 5.43
N GLY A 15 2.11 16.35 5.72
CA GLY A 15 2.39 17.79 5.75
C GLY A 15 1.09 18.56 6.02
N VAL A 16 1.00 19.27 7.15
CA VAL A 16 -0.27 19.64 7.79
C VAL A 16 -1.26 20.38 6.87
N SER A 17 -0.85 21.38 6.09
CA SER A 17 -1.77 22.10 5.17
C SER A 17 -2.01 21.45 3.83
N LEU A 18 -1.16 20.52 3.42
CA LEU A 18 -1.21 19.93 2.08
C LEU A 18 -2.13 18.72 2.04
N ALA A 19 -2.77 18.41 3.18
CA ALA A 19 -3.84 17.42 3.29
C ALA A 19 -5.00 17.69 2.33
N VAL A 20 -5.33 18.96 2.09
CA VAL A 20 -6.40 19.36 1.16
C VAL A 20 -6.02 19.06 -0.29
N TYR A 21 -4.74 19.28 -0.65
CA TYR A 21 -4.20 18.87 -1.95
C TYR A 21 -4.20 17.34 -2.10
N MET A 22 -3.69 16.63 -1.09
CA MET A 22 -3.70 15.16 -1.07
C MET A 22 -5.11 14.60 -1.19
N HIS A 23 -6.10 15.24 -0.57
CA HIS A 23 -7.50 14.85 -0.67
C HIS A 23 -8.01 14.90 -2.12
N GLY A 24 -7.66 15.97 -2.85
CA GLY A 24 -7.94 16.07 -4.28
C GLY A 24 -7.34 14.90 -5.07
N VAL A 25 -6.10 14.53 -4.78
CA VAL A 25 -5.43 13.38 -5.41
C VAL A 25 -6.14 12.06 -5.05
N THR A 26 -6.45 11.82 -3.77
CA THR A 26 -7.14 10.60 -3.33
C THR A 26 -8.54 10.48 -3.91
N LYS A 27 -9.24 11.61 -4.14
CA LYS A 27 -10.52 11.61 -4.85
C LYS A 27 -10.35 11.08 -6.27
N GLU A 28 -9.32 11.50 -7.00
CA GLU A 28 -9.06 10.96 -8.34
C GLU A 28 -8.61 9.49 -8.34
N VAL A 29 -7.89 9.02 -7.32
CA VAL A 29 -7.59 7.59 -7.15
C VAL A 29 -8.89 6.78 -7.05
N LEU A 30 -9.87 7.26 -6.28
CA LEU A 30 -11.18 6.64 -6.20
C LEU A 30 -11.90 6.65 -7.57
N LYS A 31 -11.94 7.80 -8.25
CA LYS A 31 -12.57 7.96 -9.58
C LYS A 31 -11.95 7.04 -10.65
N LEU A 32 -10.63 6.83 -10.59
CA LEU A 32 -9.94 5.86 -11.46
C LEU A 32 -10.36 4.41 -11.15
N ALA A 33 -10.49 4.05 -9.88
CA ALA A 33 -10.97 2.73 -9.48
C ALA A 33 -12.43 2.49 -9.91
N GLU A 34 -13.30 3.50 -9.82
CA GLU A 34 -14.67 3.50 -10.34
C GLU A 34 -14.70 3.25 -11.85
N ALA A 35 -13.90 4.01 -12.62
CA ALA A 35 -13.78 3.85 -14.06
C ALA A 35 -13.25 2.47 -14.46
N SER A 36 -12.26 1.96 -13.72
CA SER A 36 -11.70 0.63 -13.96
C SER A 36 -12.71 -0.50 -13.71
N ARG A 37 -13.53 -0.38 -12.66
CA ARG A 37 -14.64 -1.31 -12.42
C ARG A 37 -15.67 -1.24 -13.54
N ALA A 38 -16.09 -0.05 -13.95
CA ALA A 38 -17.07 0.14 -15.02
C ALA A 38 -16.60 -0.48 -16.35
N PHE A 39 -15.34 -0.24 -16.73
CA PHE A 39 -14.73 -0.81 -17.94
C PHE A 39 -14.64 -2.35 -17.88
N ARG A 40 -14.31 -2.90 -16.71
CA ARG A 40 -14.29 -4.37 -16.49
C ARG A 40 -15.70 -4.98 -16.59
N ASP A 41 -16.70 -4.29 -16.09
CA ASP A 41 -18.08 -4.80 -16.07
C ASP A 41 -18.81 -4.58 -17.41
N GLY A 42 -18.15 -3.95 -18.39
CA GLY A 42 -18.77 -3.61 -19.68
C GLY A 42 -19.90 -2.60 -19.53
N LEU A 43 -19.86 -1.79 -18.47
CA LEU A 43 -20.85 -0.77 -18.19
C LEU A 43 -20.61 0.45 -19.10
N PRO A 44 -21.65 1.25 -19.39
CA PRO A 44 -21.49 2.50 -20.13
C PRO A 44 -20.45 3.42 -19.48
N GLN A 45 -19.81 4.24 -20.31
CA GLN A 45 -18.86 5.24 -19.86
C GLN A 45 -19.50 6.12 -18.77
N PRO A 46 -18.91 6.19 -17.57
CA PRO A 46 -19.44 6.99 -16.49
C PRO A 46 -19.29 8.49 -16.77
N ALA A 47 -20.16 9.32 -16.17
CA ALA A 47 -20.06 10.77 -16.24
C ALA A 47 -18.90 11.31 -15.36
N GLY A 48 -18.52 12.58 -15.58
CA GLY A 48 -17.46 13.25 -14.81
C GLY A 48 -16.05 12.73 -15.14
N SER A 49 -15.09 12.94 -14.24
CA SER A 49 -13.70 12.51 -14.46
C SER A 49 -13.53 10.99 -14.65
N PRO A 50 -14.36 10.09 -14.05
CA PRO A 50 -14.38 8.66 -14.41
C PRO A 50 -14.51 8.39 -15.91
N GLY A 51 -15.23 9.24 -16.65
CA GLY A 51 -15.40 9.10 -18.09
C GLY A 51 -14.08 9.21 -18.84
N ALA A 52 -13.19 10.13 -18.45
CA ALA A 52 -11.88 10.28 -19.07
C ALA A 52 -10.96 9.09 -18.76
N TYR A 53 -10.98 8.59 -17.51
CA TYR A 53 -10.25 7.37 -17.16
C TYR A 53 -10.79 6.12 -17.88
N HIS A 54 -12.10 6.04 -18.12
CA HIS A 54 -12.69 4.98 -18.92
C HIS A 54 -12.21 5.04 -20.37
N ALA A 55 -12.13 6.24 -20.97
CA ALA A 55 -11.55 6.44 -22.30
C ALA A 55 -10.06 6.05 -22.35
N LEU A 56 -9.29 6.34 -21.29
CA LEU A 56 -7.92 5.86 -21.15
C LEU A 56 -7.82 4.33 -21.18
N LEU A 57 -8.66 3.64 -20.41
CA LEU A 57 -8.66 2.17 -20.37
C LEU A 57 -9.09 1.57 -21.72
N GLN A 58 -10.02 2.21 -22.42
CA GLN A 58 -10.40 1.85 -23.78
C GLN A 58 -9.21 2.03 -24.74
N ALA A 59 -8.52 3.18 -24.71
CA ALA A 59 -7.34 3.42 -25.55
C ALA A 59 -6.22 2.40 -25.27
N ILE A 60 -5.98 2.06 -24.00
CA ILE A 60 -5.02 1.01 -23.61
C ILE A 60 -5.42 -0.36 -24.17
N SER A 61 -6.72 -0.68 -24.15
CA SER A 61 -7.26 -1.90 -24.74
C SER A 61 -7.08 -1.95 -26.25
N ASP A 62 -7.36 -0.85 -26.95
CA ASP A 62 -7.31 -0.75 -28.40
C ASP A 62 -5.88 -0.79 -28.94
N HIS A 63 -4.95 -0.05 -28.31
CA HIS A 63 -3.56 0.02 -28.75
C HIS A 63 -2.70 -1.16 -28.26
N GLY A 64 -2.96 -1.66 -27.04
CA GLY A 64 -2.14 -2.68 -26.41
C GLY A 64 -2.72 -4.08 -26.40
N ALA A 65 -3.92 -4.29 -26.99
CA ALA A 65 -4.71 -5.51 -26.86
C ALA A 65 -4.82 -6.00 -25.39
N THR A 66 -4.80 -5.05 -24.45
CA THR A 66 -4.65 -5.29 -23.01
C THR A 66 -5.82 -4.71 -22.24
N ARG A 67 -6.62 -5.59 -21.63
CA ARG A 67 -7.67 -5.23 -20.68
C ARG A 67 -7.04 -4.97 -19.31
N LEU A 68 -6.82 -3.69 -19.01
CA LEU A 68 -6.21 -3.26 -17.76
C LEU A 68 -7.26 -3.08 -16.65
N ARG A 69 -6.96 -3.59 -15.45
CA ARG A 69 -7.69 -3.32 -14.22
C ARG A 69 -6.80 -2.60 -13.22
N VAL A 70 -7.24 -1.48 -12.69
CA VAL A 70 -6.52 -0.69 -11.67
C VAL A 70 -7.08 -1.02 -10.30
N ILE A 71 -6.21 -1.37 -9.34
CA ILE A 71 -6.58 -1.75 -7.99
C ILE A 71 -5.64 -1.06 -6.99
N PRO A 72 -6.09 0.02 -6.31
CA PRO A 72 -5.42 0.54 -5.14
C PRO A 72 -5.71 -0.37 -3.95
N ASP A 73 -4.74 -1.18 -3.51
CA ASP A 73 -4.95 -2.22 -2.49
C ASP A 73 -4.05 -2.10 -1.26
N ILE A 74 -3.05 -1.23 -1.30
CA ILE A 74 -2.24 -0.86 -0.13
C ILE A 74 -2.32 0.64 0.04
N LEU A 75 -2.79 1.09 1.19
CA LEU A 75 -2.88 2.49 1.56
C LEU A 75 -2.04 2.71 2.80
N SER A 76 -1.15 3.69 2.76
CA SER A 76 -0.31 4.05 3.89
C SER A 76 -0.33 5.56 4.07
N GLY A 77 -0.41 6.06 5.30
CA GLY A 77 -0.49 7.50 5.51
C GLY A 77 -0.02 7.97 6.88
N THR A 78 0.39 9.22 6.92
CA THR A 78 0.87 9.89 8.13
C THR A 78 0.21 11.24 8.27
N SER A 79 -0.01 11.70 9.51
CA SER A 79 -0.62 13.00 9.78
C SER A 79 -2.03 13.08 9.16
N ALA A 80 -2.42 14.27 8.74
CA ALA A 80 -3.63 14.49 7.95
C ALA A 80 -3.68 13.68 6.63
N GLY A 81 -2.54 13.19 6.11
CA GLY A 81 -2.50 12.24 4.99
C GLY A 81 -3.05 10.85 5.37
N GLY A 82 -2.84 10.41 6.62
CA GLY A 82 -3.43 9.19 7.17
C GLY A 82 -4.96 9.25 7.22
N MET A 83 -5.53 10.41 7.51
CA MET A 83 -6.98 10.62 7.44
C MET A 83 -7.51 10.42 6.01
N ASN A 84 -6.86 11.01 5.00
CA ASN A 84 -7.25 10.79 3.60
C ASN A 84 -7.17 9.31 3.21
N ALA A 85 -6.13 8.59 3.67
CA ALA A 85 -5.99 7.15 3.45
C ALA A 85 -7.11 6.32 4.12
N ILE A 86 -7.54 6.66 5.34
CA ILE A 86 -8.65 6.01 6.05
C ILE A 86 -9.96 6.13 5.26
N PHE A 87 -10.33 7.35 4.86
CA PHE A 87 -11.56 7.56 4.11
C PHE A 87 -11.49 6.94 2.70
N LEU A 88 -10.33 7.00 2.04
CA LEU A 88 -10.13 6.33 0.75
C LEU A 88 -10.28 4.81 0.87
N ALA A 89 -9.71 4.19 1.90
CA ALA A 89 -9.84 2.75 2.15
C ALA A 89 -11.31 2.34 2.31
N GLN A 90 -12.06 3.08 3.13
CA GLN A 90 -13.49 2.86 3.31
C GLN A 90 -14.24 3.04 1.97
N ALA A 91 -13.92 4.07 1.18
CA ALA A 91 -14.56 4.35 -0.10
C ALA A 91 -14.32 3.24 -1.13
N LEU A 92 -13.11 2.69 -1.19
CA LEU A 92 -12.76 1.59 -2.10
C LEU A 92 -13.54 0.31 -1.78
N LEU A 93 -13.75 0.00 -0.49
CA LEU A 93 -14.56 -1.15 -0.07
C LEU A 93 -16.03 -0.95 -0.39
N THR A 94 -16.60 0.19 -0.02
CA THR A 94 -18.06 0.39 -0.06
C THR A 94 -18.57 1.06 -1.34
N GLY A 95 -17.68 1.52 -2.22
CA GLY A 95 -18.02 2.32 -3.40
C GLY A 95 -18.71 3.66 -3.06
N ARG A 96 -18.49 4.20 -1.85
CA ARG A 96 -19.12 5.45 -1.38
C ARG A 96 -18.29 6.67 -1.75
N SER A 97 -18.93 7.84 -1.84
CA SER A 97 -18.25 9.08 -2.22
C SER A 97 -17.39 9.64 -1.08
N LEU A 98 -16.28 10.27 -1.45
CA LEU A 98 -15.40 11.03 -0.56
C LEU A 98 -15.90 12.46 -0.26
N ASP A 99 -17.06 12.87 -0.79
CA ASP A 99 -17.61 14.21 -0.60
C ASP A 99 -17.81 14.64 0.87
N PRO A 100 -18.15 13.76 1.83
CA PRO A 100 -18.20 14.13 3.25
C PRO A 100 -16.84 14.59 3.77
N LEU A 101 -15.76 13.92 3.35
CA LEU A 101 -14.40 14.35 3.67
C LEU A 101 -14.05 15.65 2.93
N THR A 102 -14.51 15.84 1.68
CA THR A 102 -14.36 17.12 0.96
C THR A 102 -14.98 18.28 1.74
N ARG A 103 -16.20 18.12 2.25
CA ARG A 103 -16.87 19.13 3.08
C ARG A 103 -16.13 19.38 4.39
N LEU A 104 -15.67 18.32 5.06
CA LEU A 104 -14.84 18.46 6.26
C LEU A 104 -13.60 19.30 5.96
N TRP A 105 -12.88 19.03 4.88
CA TRP A 105 -11.70 19.81 4.51
C TRP A 105 -12.03 21.25 4.12
N LEU A 106 -13.04 21.50 3.28
CA LEU A 106 -13.31 22.84 2.79
C LEU A 106 -13.99 23.74 3.84
N GLU A 107 -14.92 23.19 4.61
CA GLU A 107 -15.79 23.93 5.53
C GLU A 107 -15.29 23.87 6.98
N CYS A 108 -14.86 22.69 7.44
CA CYS A 108 -14.59 22.46 8.87
C CYS A 108 -13.10 22.59 9.23
N ALA A 109 -12.17 22.47 8.27
CA ALA A 109 -10.74 22.72 8.48
C ALA A 109 -10.41 24.24 8.54
N ASP A 110 -11.32 25.06 9.04
CA ASP A 110 -11.06 26.45 9.37
C ASP A 110 -10.57 26.57 10.81
N SER A 111 -9.50 27.35 11.02
CA SER A 111 -8.98 27.64 12.35
C SER A 111 -10.05 28.10 13.34
N ASP A 112 -11.07 28.85 12.92
CA ASP A 112 -12.14 29.33 13.81
C ASP A 112 -13.09 28.20 14.28
N VAL A 113 -13.28 27.17 13.45
CA VAL A 113 -14.10 25.98 13.76
C VAL A 113 -13.34 25.03 14.68
N LEU A 114 -12.04 24.87 14.44
CA LEU A 114 -11.17 23.98 15.20
C LEU A 114 -10.84 24.51 16.60
N ILE A 115 -10.96 25.81 16.88
CA ILE A 115 -10.64 26.41 18.19
C ILE A 115 -11.56 25.84 19.29
N ALA A 116 -10.93 25.41 20.39
CA ALA A 116 -11.64 24.91 21.57
C ALA A 116 -12.64 25.95 22.12
N PRO A 117 -13.86 25.55 22.51
CA PRO A 117 -14.85 26.48 23.08
C PRO A 117 -14.30 27.30 24.25
N GLU A 118 -13.47 26.70 25.11
CA GLU A 118 -12.80 27.40 26.22
C GLU A 118 -11.63 28.32 25.79
N ALA A 119 -11.10 28.14 24.58
CA ALA A 119 -10.05 28.97 23.99
C ALA A 119 -10.59 30.12 23.13
N ARG A 120 -11.90 30.17 22.87
CA ARG A 120 -12.57 31.31 22.22
C ARG A 120 -12.46 32.53 23.13
N PRO A 121 -12.04 33.71 22.62
CA PRO A 121 -11.94 34.91 23.45
C PRO A 121 -13.33 35.26 24.01
N GLY A 122 -13.54 35.00 25.30
CA GLY A 122 -14.86 35.06 25.96
C GLY A 122 -15.50 36.45 26.04
N HIS A 123 -14.81 37.52 25.62
CA HIS A 123 -15.39 38.86 25.50
C HIS A 123 -14.67 39.65 24.40
N ARG A 124 -15.40 40.53 23.69
CA ARG A 124 -14.84 41.51 22.72
C ARG A 124 -13.71 42.39 23.29
N PHE A 125 -13.54 42.41 24.61
CA PHE A 125 -12.56 43.20 25.35
C PHE A 125 -11.40 42.41 25.99
N SER A 126 -11.36 41.07 25.90
CA SER A 126 -10.23 40.30 26.44
C SER A 126 -8.97 40.54 25.60
N LYS A 127 -7.89 41.01 26.24
CA LYS A 127 -6.57 41.32 25.64
C LYS A 127 -6.51 42.51 24.65
N ILE A 128 -7.38 43.53 24.79
CA ILE A 128 -7.29 44.79 24.00
C ILE A 128 -5.91 45.46 24.11
N TRP A 129 -5.24 45.37 25.26
CA TRP A 129 -3.90 45.92 25.47
C TRP A 129 -2.81 45.36 24.52
N ALA A 130 -3.02 44.17 23.94
CA ALA A 130 -2.09 43.54 23.00
C ALA A 130 -2.40 43.91 21.53
N GLN A 131 -3.56 44.53 21.27
CA GLN A 131 -4.02 44.92 19.93
C GLN A 131 -3.08 45.91 19.23
N PRO A 132 -2.61 47.01 19.86
CA PRO A 132 -1.67 47.92 19.20
C PRO A 132 -0.30 47.26 18.94
N LEU A 133 0.17 46.36 19.81
CA LEU A 133 1.45 45.67 19.62
C LEU A 133 1.36 44.63 18.48
N VAL A 134 0.29 43.82 18.46
CA VAL A 134 0.05 42.81 17.42
C VAL A 134 -0.25 43.46 16.07
N GLU A 135 -1.07 44.51 16.01
CA GLU A 135 -1.30 45.27 14.78
C GLU A 135 -0.02 45.95 14.30
N TRP A 136 0.78 46.53 15.18
CA TRP A 136 2.07 47.12 14.80
C TRP A 136 3.05 46.08 14.25
N THR A 137 3.12 44.89 14.87
CA THR A 137 3.95 43.77 14.41
C THR A 137 3.43 43.24 13.06
N LEU A 138 2.11 43.20 12.88
CA LEU A 138 1.47 42.72 11.65
C LEU A 138 1.43 43.76 10.52
N ARG A 139 1.58 45.06 10.83
CA ARG A 139 1.62 46.21 9.89
C ARG A 139 3.04 46.67 9.53
N ARG A 140 4.08 46.18 10.20
CA ARG A 140 5.48 46.48 9.86
C ARG A 140 5.84 46.02 8.45
N PRO A 141 6.53 46.85 7.64
CA PRO A 141 7.05 46.42 6.34
C PRO A 141 8.03 45.26 6.54
N GLY A 142 7.76 44.10 5.92
CA GLY A 142 8.63 42.91 6.01
C GLY A 142 8.17 41.79 6.93
N ASN A 143 6.99 41.89 7.55
CA ASN A 143 6.33 40.78 8.25
C ASN A 143 5.96 39.62 7.30
N ALA A 144 6.03 38.36 7.75
CA ALA A 144 5.58 37.15 7.06
C ALA A 144 4.23 37.32 6.34
N VAL A 145 3.21 37.92 6.97
CA VAL A 145 1.89 38.17 6.34
C VAL A 145 1.98 39.13 5.14
N SER A 146 2.83 40.16 5.22
CA SER A 146 3.01 41.13 4.12
C SER A 146 3.90 40.60 2.98
N ARG A 147 4.74 39.59 3.26
CA ARG A 147 5.70 39.02 2.29
C ARG A 147 5.18 37.76 1.58
N THR A 148 4.37 36.95 2.25
CA THR A 148 3.99 35.61 1.75
C THR A 148 2.54 35.48 1.31
N VAL A 149 1.68 36.48 1.56
CA VAL A 149 0.22 36.39 1.33
C VAL A 149 -0.22 37.29 0.19
N ALA A 150 -1.10 36.77 -0.68
CA ALA A 150 -1.74 37.53 -1.75
C ALA A 150 -2.49 38.77 -1.20
N PRO A 151 -2.44 39.94 -1.86
CA PRO A 151 -3.02 41.19 -1.34
C PRO A 151 -4.49 41.08 -0.90
N GLU A 152 -5.27 40.26 -1.60
CA GLU A 152 -6.71 40.09 -1.46
C GLU A 152 -7.12 39.37 -0.16
N THR A 153 -6.29 38.47 0.39
CA THR A 153 -6.62 37.66 1.59
C THR A 153 -5.88 38.13 2.86
N ARG A 154 -5.06 39.19 2.77
CA ARG A 154 -4.22 39.68 3.88
C ARG A 154 -5.01 40.10 5.11
N GLU A 155 -6.18 40.70 4.94
CA GLU A 155 -6.99 41.16 6.08
C GLU A 155 -7.64 40.01 6.83
N GLU A 156 -8.18 39.01 6.10
CA GLU A 156 -8.76 37.79 6.68
C GLU A 156 -7.71 37.04 7.51
N VAL A 157 -6.55 36.76 6.90
CA VAL A 157 -5.50 35.99 7.58
C VAL A 157 -4.91 36.77 8.75
N ARG A 158 -4.73 38.09 8.63
CA ARG A 158 -4.29 38.95 9.75
C ARG A 158 -5.29 38.91 10.91
N GLY A 159 -6.60 38.94 10.61
CA GLY A 159 -7.66 38.88 11.60
C GLY A 159 -7.75 37.54 12.33
N LYS A 160 -7.57 36.42 11.61
CA LYS A 160 -7.53 35.06 12.20
C LYS A 160 -6.24 34.84 13.01
N LEU A 161 -5.09 35.26 12.50
CA LEU A 161 -3.82 35.17 13.23
C LEU A 161 -3.84 36.01 14.52
N SER A 162 -4.44 37.21 14.47
CA SER A 162 -4.66 38.05 15.66
C SER A 162 -5.59 37.38 16.69
N ARG A 163 -6.59 36.59 16.27
CA ARG A 163 -7.44 35.80 17.18
C ARG A 163 -6.68 34.61 17.77
N LEU A 164 -5.92 33.89 16.95
CA LEU A 164 -5.08 32.77 17.38
C LEU A 164 -4.02 33.21 18.40
N MET A 165 -3.30 34.32 18.15
CA MET A 165 -2.33 34.90 19.07
C MET A 165 -2.97 35.43 20.37
N ARG A 166 -4.29 35.71 20.36
CA ARG A 166 -5.06 36.08 21.55
C ARG A 166 -5.54 34.88 22.36
N SER A 167 -5.49 33.66 21.83
CA SER A 167 -5.78 32.43 22.61
C SER A 167 -4.71 32.16 23.69
N ARG A 168 -4.88 31.12 24.53
CA ARG A 168 -3.94 30.82 25.63
C ARG A 168 -2.56 30.46 25.05
N TRP A 169 -1.55 31.28 25.33
CA TRP A 169 -0.16 31.15 24.83
C TRP A 169 0.53 29.82 25.24
N PHE A 170 -0.07 29.00 26.10
CA PHE A 170 0.52 27.77 26.64
C PHE A 170 -0.38 26.52 26.53
N ALA A 171 -1.47 26.56 25.76
CA ALA A 171 -2.32 25.39 25.51
C ALA A 171 -2.58 25.24 24.00
N PRO A 172 -2.76 24.01 23.47
CA PRO A 172 -3.13 23.80 22.07
C PRO A 172 -4.38 24.62 21.73
N PRO A 173 -4.38 25.39 20.63
CA PRO A 173 -5.49 26.26 20.29
C PRO A 173 -6.73 25.48 19.83
N PHE A 174 -6.56 24.26 19.31
CA PHE A 174 -7.65 23.47 18.73
C PHE A 174 -8.18 22.38 19.69
N SER A 175 -9.47 22.08 19.57
CA SER A 175 -10.15 21.06 20.37
C SER A 175 -9.88 19.65 19.84
N GLY A 176 -9.31 18.79 20.69
CA GLY A 176 -9.17 17.36 20.39
C GLY A 176 -10.53 16.69 20.21
N SER A 177 -11.36 16.72 21.25
CA SER A 177 -12.72 16.13 21.23
C SER A 177 -13.60 16.74 20.14
N GLY A 178 -13.48 18.04 19.87
CA GLY A 178 -14.19 18.70 18.78
C GLY A 178 -13.77 18.16 17.41
N PHE A 179 -12.48 17.86 17.22
CA PHE A 179 -12.01 17.25 15.98
C PHE A 179 -12.46 15.79 15.85
N SER A 180 -12.45 15.02 16.94
CA SER A 180 -13.00 13.66 16.98
C SER A 180 -14.47 13.63 16.56
N ARG A 181 -15.28 14.59 17.03
CA ARG A 181 -16.67 14.78 16.57
C ARG A 181 -16.78 15.06 15.07
N LEU A 182 -15.94 15.94 14.53
CA LEU A 182 -15.95 16.26 13.10
C LEU A 182 -15.59 15.05 12.22
N ILE A 183 -14.57 14.28 12.62
CA ILE A 183 -14.18 13.05 11.93
C ILE A 183 -15.33 12.04 11.97
N ASP A 184 -15.94 11.89 13.13
CA ASP A 184 -17.07 11.00 13.35
C ASP A 184 -18.31 11.40 12.52
N ASP A 185 -18.59 12.70 12.40
CA ASP A 185 -19.65 13.26 11.54
C ASP A 185 -19.39 12.93 10.06
N ALA A 186 -18.15 13.08 9.59
CA ALA A 186 -17.79 12.77 8.21
C ALA A 186 -17.89 11.26 7.90
N LEU A 187 -17.46 10.39 8.83
CA LEU A 187 -17.61 8.94 8.68
C LEU A 187 -19.08 8.50 8.67
N LEU A 188 -19.93 9.13 9.50
CA LEU A 188 -21.38 8.87 9.48
C LEU A 188 -22.02 9.34 8.20
N ALA A 189 -21.75 10.58 7.80
CA ALA A 189 -22.27 11.14 6.56
C ALA A 189 -21.84 10.31 5.35
N MET A 190 -20.63 9.74 5.36
CA MET A 190 -20.20 8.77 4.36
C MET A 190 -21.01 7.48 4.46
N ARG A 191 -21.19 6.90 5.65
CA ARG A 191 -21.96 5.67 5.85
C ARG A 191 -23.44 5.79 5.47
N GLU A 192 -24.06 6.95 5.69
CA GLU A 192 -25.46 7.21 5.35
C GLU A 192 -25.70 7.37 3.85
N GLN A 193 -24.65 7.53 3.04
CA GLN A 193 -24.79 7.49 1.60
C GLN A 193 -25.24 6.11 1.12
N PRO A 194 -26.07 6.05 0.06
CA PRO A 194 -26.34 4.79 -0.60
C PRO A 194 -25.01 4.14 -1.01
N PRO A 195 -24.76 2.88 -0.61
CA PRO A 195 -23.53 2.21 -0.99
C PRO A 195 -23.46 2.09 -2.51
N GLY A 196 -22.33 2.47 -3.08
CA GLY A 196 -22.04 2.19 -4.48
C GLY A 196 -21.61 0.74 -4.68
N PRO A 197 -21.35 0.32 -5.92
CA PRO A 197 -20.78 -1.00 -6.17
C PRO A 197 -19.36 -1.06 -5.56
N PRO A 198 -19.02 -2.09 -4.75
CA PRO A 198 -17.67 -2.28 -4.24
C PRO A 198 -16.62 -2.21 -5.35
N LEU A 199 -15.54 -1.46 -5.14
CA LEU A 199 -14.48 -1.27 -6.14
C LEU A 199 -13.40 -2.36 -6.00
N MET A 200 -13.20 -2.84 -4.78
CA MET A 200 -12.31 -3.96 -4.50
C MET A 200 -12.88 -5.28 -5.05
N PRO A 201 -12.08 -6.13 -5.72
CA PRO A 201 -12.52 -7.47 -6.08
C PRO A 201 -12.92 -8.29 -4.85
N ASN A 202 -13.93 -9.15 -4.98
CA ASN A 202 -14.33 -10.04 -3.89
C ASN A 202 -13.14 -10.85 -3.36
N ARG A 203 -12.98 -10.85 -2.03
CA ARG A 203 -11.88 -11.51 -1.29
C ARG A 203 -10.49 -10.96 -1.61
N HIS A 204 -10.37 -9.86 -2.36
CA HIS A 204 -9.08 -9.20 -2.54
C HIS A 204 -8.73 -8.40 -1.29
N PRO A 205 -7.55 -8.60 -0.71
CA PRO A 205 -7.17 -7.94 0.53
C PRO A 205 -6.82 -6.46 0.30
N LEU A 206 -7.44 -5.58 1.09
CA LEU A 206 -7.13 -4.16 1.22
C LEU A 206 -6.42 -3.95 2.56
N ASP A 207 -5.20 -3.41 2.54
CA ASP A 207 -4.47 -3.06 3.76
C ASP A 207 -4.35 -1.54 3.87
N LEU A 208 -4.67 -1.03 5.05
CA LEU A 208 -4.49 0.35 5.44
C LEU A 208 -3.53 0.42 6.63
N LEU A 209 -2.52 1.27 6.55
CA LEU A 209 -1.58 1.52 7.64
C LEU A 209 -1.51 3.02 7.89
N VAL A 210 -1.69 3.43 9.14
CA VAL A 210 -1.49 4.81 9.57
C VAL A 210 -0.49 4.91 10.71
N THR A 211 0.45 5.84 10.60
CA THR A 211 1.46 6.01 11.64
C THR A 211 0.97 6.92 12.74
N THR A 212 1.26 6.53 13.98
CA THR A 212 1.05 7.34 15.18
C THR A 212 2.28 7.22 16.08
N THR A 213 2.50 8.24 16.90
CA THR A 213 3.61 8.28 17.85
C THR A 213 3.02 8.32 19.25
N ASP A 214 3.41 7.40 20.14
CA ASP A 214 3.18 7.59 21.57
C ASP A 214 4.24 8.54 22.14
N PHE A 215 3.79 9.66 22.69
CA PHE A 215 4.67 10.67 23.25
C PHE A 215 5.47 10.15 24.44
N ARG A 216 4.90 9.25 25.24
CA ARG A 216 5.60 8.67 26.41
C ARG A 216 6.48 7.49 26.01
N GLY A 217 6.07 6.75 25.00
CA GLY A 217 6.75 5.55 24.52
C GLY A 217 6.63 4.40 25.51
N TYR A 218 7.07 3.24 25.07
CA TYR A 218 7.14 2.03 25.88
C TYR A 218 8.55 1.42 25.82
N ARG A 219 8.84 0.55 26.76
CA ARG A 219 10.11 -0.16 26.82
C ARG A 219 10.04 -1.39 25.91
N ALA A 220 10.74 -1.34 24.78
CA ALA A 220 10.86 -2.46 23.87
C ALA A 220 12.16 -3.26 24.14
N PRO A 221 12.08 -4.59 24.23
CA PRO A 221 13.28 -5.42 24.30
C PRO A 221 14.02 -5.40 22.95
N LEU A 222 15.30 -5.06 22.98
CA LEU A 222 16.19 -5.10 21.84
C LEU A 222 17.11 -6.32 21.96
N HIS A 223 17.05 -7.21 20.98
CA HIS A 223 17.97 -8.33 20.87
C HIS A 223 19.29 -7.85 20.28
N VAL A 224 20.31 -7.78 21.13
CA VAL A 224 21.68 -7.42 20.78
C VAL A 224 22.62 -8.57 21.11
N ASN A 225 23.74 -8.67 20.41
CA ASN A 225 24.70 -9.77 20.61
C ASN A 225 25.42 -9.70 21.96
N SER A 226 25.68 -8.49 22.47
CA SER A 226 26.30 -8.28 23.78
C SER A 226 25.98 -6.87 24.31
N PRO A 227 25.29 -6.73 25.45
CA PRO A 227 24.63 -7.80 26.22
C PRO A 227 23.53 -8.50 25.40
N VAL A 228 23.10 -9.72 25.78
CA VAL A 228 22.10 -10.54 25.04
C VAL A 228 20.67 -9.95 25.10
N GLY A 229 20.52 -8.77 25.70
CA GLY A 229 19.29 -7.99 25.68
C GLY A 229 19.60 -6.56 26.11
N ALA A 230 19.04 -5.61 25.38
CA ALA A 230 18.96 -4.22 25.78
C ALA A 230 17.49 -3.81 25.83
N VAL A 231 17.21 -2.65 26.41
CA VAL A 231 15.88 -2.06 26.38
C VAL A 231 16.01 -0.70 25.73
N GLU A 232 15.14 -0.43 24.76
CA GLU A 232 15.06 0.86 24.09
C GLU A 232 13.66 1.46 24.31
N ALA A 233 13.58 2.78 24.30
CA ALA A 233 12.31 3.47 24.30
C ALA A 233 11.76 3.46 22.87
N GLU A 234 10.72 2.68 22.62
CA GLU A 234 10.00 2.66 21.36
C GLU A 234 8.79 3.58 21.47
N HIS A 235 8.62 4.44 20.47
CA HIS A 235 7.57 5.45 20.44
C HIS A 235 6.63 5.26 19.24
N ARG A 236 7.01 4.43 18.26
CA ARG A 236 6.19 4.17 17.07
C ARG A 236 5.04 3.25 17.43
N LEU A 237 3.85 3.64 17.00
CA LEU A 237 2.63 2.88 17.18
C LEU A 237 1.85 2.89 15.86
N PRO A 238 2.19 2.00 14.91
CA PRO A 238 1.44 1.89 13.66
C PRO A 238 0.07 1.27 13.94
N ILE A 239 -0.98 1.88 13.37
CA ILE A 239 -2.34 1.35 13.42
C ILE A 239 -2.65 0.77 12.03
N SER A 240 -2.80 -0.55 11.96
CA SER A 240 -3.12 -1.25 10.73
C SER A 240 -4.57 -1.71 10.69
N PHE A 241 -5.14 -1.78 9.50
CA PHE A 241 -6.44 -2.37 9.21
C PHE A 241 -6.31 -3.25 7.99
N ARG A 242 -6.96 -4.41 8.03
CA ARG A 242 -7.08 -5.31 6.89
C ARG A 242 -8.55 -5.66 6.72
N ALA A 243 -9.02 -5.51 5.48
CA ALA A 243 -10.34 -5.94 5.06
C ALA A 243 -10.23 -6.61 3.68
N TYR A 244 -11.31 -7.23 3.24
CA TYR A 244 -11.39 -7.91 1.97
C TYR A 244 -12.53 -7.34 1.14
N GLY A 245 -12.37 -7.33 -0.19
CA GLY A 245 -13.47 -6.91 -1.05
C GLY A 245 -14.72 -7.77 -0.81
N GLY A 246 -15.86 -7.11 -0.66
CA GLY A 246 -17.12 -7.74 -0.22
C GLY A 246 -17.45 -7.49 1.26
N ASP A 247 -16.48 -7.04 2.06
CA ASP A 247 -16.75 -6.60 3.43
C ASP A 247 -17.56 -5.29 3.44
N ALA A 248 -18.44 -5.15 4.42
CA ALA A 248 -19.34 -4.00 4.52
C ALA A 248 -18.63 -2.72 4.99
N GLU A 249 -17.62 -2.85 5.83
CA GLU A 249 -16.85 -1.76 6.41
C GLU A 249 -15.39 -2.20 6.65
N LEU A 250 -14.46 -1.24 6.71
CA LEU A 250 -13.04 -1.52 6.97
C LEU A 250 -12.78 -1.97 8.41
N ALA A 251 -13.43 -1.31 9.36
CA ALA A 251 -13.34 -1.54 10.80
C ALA A 251 -14.50 -0.86 11.51
N ALA A 252 -14.65 -1.10 12.82
CA ALA A 252 -15.63 -0.38 13.62
C ALA A 252 -15.37 1.13 13.58
N ARG A 253 -16.45 1.93 13.52
CA ARG A 253 -16.39 3.40 13.41
C ARG A 253 -15.49 4.05 14.47
N ALA A 254 -15.55 3.57 15.72
CA ALA A 254 -14.69 4.05 16.81
C ALA A 254 -13.19 3.90 16.50
N GLU A 255 -12.79 2.78 15.90
CA GLU A 255 -11.40 2.49 15.55
C GLU A 255 -10.91 3.38 14.42
N LEU A 256 -11.77 3.68 13.44
CA LEU A 256 -11.46 4.61 12.36
C LEU A 256 -11.33 6.05 12.88
N VAL A 257 -12.20 6.49 13.79
CA VAL A 257 -12.09 7.80 14.46
C VAL A 257 -10.81 7.87 15.28
N PHE A 258 -10.52 6.83 16.09
CA PHE A 258 -9.30 6.73 16.89
C PHE A 258 -8.06 6.90 16.00
N ALA A 259 -7.97 6.11 14.93
CA ALA A 259 -6.83 6.14 14.02
C ALA A 259 -6.66 7.49 13.31
N ALA A 260 -7.75 8.05 12.77
CA ALA A 260 -7.75 9.34 12.08
C ALA A 260 -7.38 10.49 13.01
N ARG A 261 -7.91 10.48 14.24
CA ARG A 261 -7.64 11.49 15.26
C ARG A 261 -6.21 11.39 15.78
N ALA A 262 -5.72 10.17 16.05
CA ALA A 262 -4.36 9.93 16.54
C ALA A 262 -3.32 10.40 15.51
N THR A 263 -3.44 9.95 14.26
CA THR A 263 -2.48 10.32 13.21
C THR A 263 -2.51 11.83 12.93
N ALA A 264 -3.67 12.49 12.97
CA ALA A 264 -3.77 13.94 12.77
C ALA A 264 -3.57 14.79 14.06
N SER A 265 -3.04 14.22 15.14
CA SER A 265 -2.77 14.91 16.43
C SER A 265 -1.49 15.75 16.38
N PHE A 266 -1.48 16.81 15.58
CA PHE A 266 -0.30 17.63 15.39
C PHE A 266 0.14 18.38 16.67
N PRO A 267 1.38 18.18 17.17
CA PRO A 267 1.87 18.84 18.38
C PRO A 267 1.85 20.37 18.29
N GLY A 268 1.22 21.01 19.29
CA GLY A 268 1.08 22.47 19.35
C GLY A 268 -0.16 23.02 18.64
N ALA A 269 -0.84 22.23 17.80
CA ALA A 269 -2.16 22.58 17.25
C ALA A 269 -3.28 21.87 18.02
N PHE A 270 -3.14 20.56 18.23
CA PHE A 270 -4.08 19.72 18.97
C PHE A 270 -3.45 19.14 20.24
N PRO A 271 -4.24 18.84 21.29
CA PRO A 271 -3.77 17.99 22.38
C PRO A 271 -3.52 16.56 21.88
N PRO A 272 -2.58 15.82 22.52
CA PRO A 272 -2.44 14.38 22.27
C PRO A 272 -3.76 13.65 22.47
N LEU A 273 -4.04 12.65 21.64
CA LEU A 273 -5.19 11.79 21.84
C LEU A 273 -4.97 10.91 23.09
N GLN A 274 -5.99 10.86 23.93
CA GLN A 274 -6.13 9.91 25.04
C GLN A 274 -7.24 8.91 24.68
N ILE A 275 -7.14 7.66 25.14
CA ILE A 275 -8.16 6.63 24.86
C ILE A 275 -9.54 7.07 25.39
N ALA A 276 -9.56 7.67 26.58
CA ALA A 276 -10.77 8.23 27.20
C ALA A 276 -11.49 9.29 26.34
N GLU A 277 -10.79 9.96 25.41
CA GLU A 277 -11.43 10.91 24.47
C GLU A 277 -12.41 10.19 23.53
N ILE A 278 -12.06 8.98 23.08
CA ILE A 278 -12.92 8.19 22.20
C ILE A 278 -14.00 7.47 23.00
N ASP A 279 -13.71 7.00 24.21
CA ASP A 279 -14.73 6.43 25.11
C ASP A 279 -15.83 7.46 25.41
N ALA A 280 -15.45 8.68 25.75
CA ALA A 280 -16.40 9.77 25.96
C ALA A 280 -17.21 10.11 24.69
N LEU A 281 -16.61 10.01 23.50
CA LEU A 281 -17.32 10.22 22.23
C LEU A 281 -18.36 9.13 21.97
N VAL A 282 -18.01 7.87 22.23
CA VAL A 282 -18.89 6.69 22.11
C VAL A 282 -20.10 6.87 23.02
N GLU A 283 -19.86 7.26 24.28
CA GLU A 283 -20.93 7.56 25.26
C GLU A 283 -21.78 8.77 24.85
N GLU A 284 -21.15 9.87 24.44
CA GLU A 284 -21.83 11.11 24.03
C GLU A 284 -22.78 10.87 22.86
N ARG A 285 -22.35 10.06 21.88
CA ARG A 285 -23.05 9.87 20.60
C ARG A 285 -23.79 8.54 20.49
N TRP A 286 -23.79 7.73 21.56
CA TRP A 286 -24.58 6.51 21.69
C TRP A 286 -24.36 5.51 20.54
N PHE A 287 -23.10 5.33 20.11
CA PHE A 287 -22.74 4.28 19.15
C PHE A 287 -21.93 3.17 19.81
N GLU A 288 -21.81 2.01 19.17
CA GLU A 288 -21.17 0.83 19.76
C GLU A 288 -19.66 0.76 19.43
N TRP A 289 -18.86 0.25 20.37
CA TRP A 289 -17.47 -0.14 20.17
C TRP A 289 -17.23 -1.58 20.65
N PRO A 290 -17.78 -2.59 19.95
CA PRO A 290 -17.85 -3.97 20.45
C PRO A 290 -16.47 -4.63 20.63
N ASN A 291 -15.48 -4.26 19.82
CA ASN A 291 -14.14 -4.87 19.82
C ASN A 291 -13.06 -3.95 20.45
N ARG A 292 -13.44 -3.04 21.36
CA ARG A 292 -12.51 -2.07 21.96
C ARG A 292 -11.24 -2.71 22.53
N ASP A 293 -11.38 -3.69 23.42
CA ASP A 293 -10.23 -4.28 24.12
C ASP A 293 -9.37 -5.12 23.16
N HIS A 294 -10.00 -5.77 22.18
CA HIS A 294 -9.30 -6.48 21.11
C HIS A 294 -8.49 -5.51 20.24
N PHE A 295 -9.08 -4.36 19.87
CA PHE A 295 -8.40 -3.32 19.12
C PHE A 295 -7.18 -2.77 19.89
N LEU A 296 -7.33 -2.42 21.17
CA LEU A 296 -6.23 -1.91 21.99
C LEU A 296 -5.11 -2.93 22.19
N ARG A 297 -5.44 -4.21 22.47
CA ARG A 297 -4.45 -5.30 22.54
C ARG A 297 -3.67 -5.46 21.24
N ARG A 298 -4.32 -5.30 20.10
CA ARG A 298 -3.70 -5.43 18.78
C ARG A 298 -2.74 -4.29 18.46
N ILE A 299 -3.10 -3.05 18.78
CA ILE A 299 -2.29 -1.87 18.40
C ILE A 299 -1.26 -1.46 19.46
N MET A 300 -1.48 -1.83 20.72
CA MET A 300 -0.63 -1.47 21.85
C MET A 300 -0.51 -2.60 22.89
N PRO A 301 -0.06 -3.80 22.49
CA PRO A 301 -0.03 -4.96 23.38
C PRO A 301 0.76 -4.70 24.66
N HIS A 302 1.92 -4.05 24.55
CA HIS A 302 2.77 -3.71 25.70
C HIS A 302 2.04 -2.91 26.77
N HIS A 303 1.25 -1.91 26.37
CA HIS A 303 0.49 -1.09 27.32
C HIS A 303 -0.67 -1.86 27.97
N VAL A 304 -1.30 -2.77 27.23
CA VAL A 304 -2.32 -3.65 27.81
C VAL A 304 -1.71 -4.61 28.82
N HIS A 305 -0.55 -5.20 28.50
CA HIS A 305 0.15 -6.10 29.43
C HIS A 305 0.70 -5.39 30.67
N ALA A 306 1.13 -4.13 30.53
CA ALA A 306 1.60 -3.30 31.63
C ALA A 306 0.46 -2.65 32.44
N GLU A 307 -0.80 -2.82 32.01
CA GLU A 307 -1.98 -2.18 32.60
C GLU A 307 -1.87 -0.65 32.71
N ASP A 308 -1.21 -0.01 31.73
CA ASP A 308 -0.87 1.42 31.75
C ASP A 308 -1.49 2.21 30.58
N LEU A 309 -2.61 1.73 30.03
CA LEU A 309 -3.35 2.36 28.92
C LEU A 309 -3.71 3.83 29.18
N ASP A 310 -3.99 4.21 30.43
CA ASP A 310 -4.29 5.59 30.82
C ASP A 310 -3.08 6.53 30.67
N SER A 311 -1.88 5.96 30.51
CA SER A 311 -0.65 6.69 30.26
C SER A 311 -0.35 6.88 28.76
N VAL A 312 -1.16 6.32 27.86
CA VAL A 312 -0.90 6.47 26.43
C VAL A 312 -1.23 7.89 25.97
N ALA A 313 -0.32 8.54 25.22
CA ALA A 313 -0.54 9.88 24.70
C ALA A 313 -0.14 9.98 23.23
N LEU A 314 -1.11 9.75 22.35
CA LEU A 314 -0.85 9.64 20.91
C LEU A 314 -0.77 11.02 20.25
N ILE A 315 0.30 11.22 19.48
CA ILE A 315 0.54 12.39 18.65
C ILE A 315 0.80 11.95 17.20
N ASP A 316 0.87 12.96 16.33
CA ASP A 316 1.13 12.77 14.90
C ASP A 316 2.36 11.87 14.63
N GLY A 317 2.18 10.88 13.74
CA GLY A 317 3.23 9.98 13.29
C GLY A 317 4.41 10.71 12.60
N ALA A 318 4.16 11.90 12.02
CA ALA A 318 5.17 12.72 11.35
C ALA A 318 6.29 13.21 12.29
N VAL A 319 6.11 13.10 13.61
CA VAL A 319 7.16 13.42 14.59
C VAL A 319 8.35 12.45 14.46
N LEU A 320 8.07 11.19 14.15
CA LEU A 320 9.05 10.11 14.01
C LEU A 320 9.29 9.70 12.55
N VAL A 321 8.19 9.40 11.84
CA VAL A 321 8.21 8.82 10.50
C VAL A 321 7.34 9.69 9.60
N GLY A 322 7.97 10.51 8.76
CA GLY A 322 7.23 11.35 7.79
C GLY A 322 6.65 10.55 6.62
N ALA A 323 7.24 9.39 6.30
CA ALA A 323 6.90 8.51 5.18
C ALA A 323 6.72 7.07 5.67
N PRO A 324 5.51 6.50 5.59
CA PRO A 324 5.29 5.13 6.01
C PRO A 324 5.50 4.13 4.85
N PHE A 325 6.70 4.18 4.21
CA PHE A 325 7.05 3.26 3.12
C PHE A 325 7.35 1.86 3.65
N ALA A 326 8.00 1.74 4.80
CA ALA A 326 8.36 0.45 5.39
C ALA A 326 7.13 -0.42 5.64
N GLU A 327 6.07 0.18 6.16
CA GLU A 327 4.76 -0.40 6.41
C GLU A 327 4.12 -0.89 5.10
N ALA A 328 4.19 -0.09 4.05
CA ALA A 328 3.64 -0.44 2.75
C ALA A 328 4.45 -1.54 2.04
N ILE A 329 5.77 -1.59 2.23
CA ILE A 329 6.67 -2.66 1.75
C ILE A 329 6.34 -3.99 2.43
N GLN A 330 6.08 -3.98 3.74
CA GLN A 330 5.70 -5.19 4.47
C GLN A 330 4.37 -5.77 3.97
N ALA A 331 3.40 -4.91 3.65
CA ALA A 331 2.12 -5.34 3.09
C ALA A 331 2.27 -6.00 1.69
N LEU A 332 3.27 -5.59 0.90
CA LEU A 332 3.51 -6.17 -0.43
C LEU A 332 3.96 -7.62 -0.41
N GLN A 333 4.76 -8.02 0.58
CA GLN A 333 5.38 -9.36 0.64
C GLN A 333 4.34 -10.50 0.68
N ASN A 334 3.10 -10.21 1.07
CA ASN A 334 2.04 -11.20 1.26
C ASN A 334 0.92 -11.11 0.19
N ARG A 335 1.18 -10.51 -0.98
CA ARG A 335 0.16 -10.29 -2.02
C ARG A 335 0.14 -11.39 -3.08
N PRO A 336 -0.84 -12.32 -3.10
CA PRO A 336 -0.95 -13.27 -4.19
C PRO A 336 -1.35 -12.57 -5.50
N SER A 337 -0.66 -12.91 -6.59
CA SER A 337 -1.04 -12.53 -7.95
C SER A 337 -1.63 -13.73 -8.70
N THR A 338 -2.89 -13.59 -9.12
CA THR A 338 -3.60 -14.53 -10.01
C THR A 338 -3.71 -13.99 -11.42
N ARG A 339 -3.02 -12.89 -11.73
CA ARG A 339 -2.94 -12.24 -13.04
C ARG A 339 -1.56 -11.63 -13.21
N GLU A 340 -1.26 -11.13 -14.40
CA GLU A 340 -0.07 -10.32 -14.58
C GLU A 340 -0.26 -8.99 -13.85
N VAL A 341 0.70 -8.64 -13.00
CA VAL A 341 0.62 -7.43 -12.17
C VAL A 341 1.74 -6.46 -12.51
N ASP A 342 1.39 -5.20 -12.77
CA ASP A 342 2.32 -4.06 -12.70
C ASP A 342 2.13 -3.39 -11.33
N ARG A 343 3.13 -3.49 -10.45
CA ARG A 343 3.09 -2.92 -9.09
C ARG A 343 3.73 -1.55 -9.05
N ARG A 344 2.97 -0.57 -8.57
CA ARG A 344 3.43 0.82 -8.40
C ARG A 344 3.34 1.24 -6.94
N PHE A 345 4.46 1.66 -6.38
CA PHE A 345 4.46 2.53 -5.22
C PHE A 345 4.20 3.96 -5.70
N VAL A 346 3.06 4.52 -5.36
CA VAL A 346 2.70 5.89 -5.71
C VAL A 346 2.71 6.71 -4.43
N TYR A 347 3.59 7.70 -4.32
CA TYR A 347 3.59 8.61 -3.16
C TYR A 347 3.23 10.03 -3.56
N ILE A 348 2.47 10.69 -2.69
CA ILE A 348 2.02 12.07 -2.90
C ILE A 348 3.00 13.00 -2.20
N ASP A 349 3.71 13.85 -2.95
CA ASP A 349 4.64 14.85 -2.40
C ASP A 349 4.25 16.25 -2.86
N PRO A 350 3.48 17.01 -2.05
CA PRO A 350 2.98 18.29 -2.48
C PRO A 350 4.01 19.44 -2.43
N ASN A 351 5.15 19.27 -1.75
CA ASN A 351 6.18 20.31 -1.64
C ASN A 351 7.60 19.69 -1.46
N PRO A 352 8.22 19.22 -2.55
CA PRO A 352 9.56 18.61 -2.52
C PRO A 352 10.68 19.63 -2.21
N GLU A 353 10.61 20.86 -2.72
CA GLU A 353 11.65 21.90 -2.55
C GLU A 353 11.91 22.27 -1.07
N PHE A 354 10.85 22.34 -0.24
CA PHE A 354 10.98 22.63 1.19
C PHE A 354 11.90 21.62 1.91
N ARG A 355 12.00 20.39 1.40
CA ARG A 355 12.78 19.32 2.02
C ARG A 355 14.22 19.28 1.53
N ILE A 356 14.48 19.63 0.27
CA ILE A 356 15.83 19.75 -0.29
C ILE A 356 16.55 20.99 0.29
N GLY A 357 15.80 22.05 0.61
CA GLY A 357 16.32 23.33 1.10
C GLY A 357 17.00 23.31 2.47
N ASN A 358 16.81 22.29 3.31
CA ASN A 358 17.45 22.22 4.64
C ASN A 358 18.97 21.95 4.59
N ALA A 359 19.56 21.69 3.42
CA ALA A 359 21.01 21.54 3.25
C ALA A 359 21.74 22.86 2.95
N ARG A 360 21.04 23.96 2.65
CA ARG A 360 21.63 25.30 2.50
C ARG A 360 21.07 26.23 3.56
N ALA A 361 21.97 26.77 4.38
CA ALA A 361 21.67 27.75 5.42
C ALA A 361 20.87 28.94 4.86
N ASP A 362 19.55 28.86 4.94
CA ASP A 362 18.67 29.96 4.59
C ASP A 362 18.44 30.80 5.85
N SER A 363 18.68 32.12 5.77
CA SER A 363 18.62 33.07 6.89
C SER A 363 17.18 33.42 7.33
N ARG A 364 16.22 32.52 7.10
CA ARG A 364 14.81 32.71 7.44
C ARG A 364 14.60 32.48 8.94
N PRO A 365 13.84 33.34 9.65
CA PRO A 365 13.54 33.14 11.06
C PRO A 365 12.76 31.84 11.29
N ILE A 366 13.18 31.07 12.30
CA ILE A 366 12.57 29.80 12.71
C ILE A 366 11.11 30.08 13.14
N GLY A 367 10.15 29.48 12.45
CA GLY A 367 8.72 29.63 12.75
C GLY A 367 8.33 28.92 14.05
N PHE A 368 7.20 29.30 14.66
CA PHE A 368 6.69 28.72 15.91
C PHE A 368 6.61 27.18 15.88
N PHE A 369 6.03 26.60 14.82
CA PHE A 369 5.92 25.15 14.69
C PHE A 369 7.26 24.48 14.40
N THR A 370 8.13 25.12 13.61
CA THR A 370 9.50 24.64 13.39
C THR A 370 10.32 24.66 14.69
N ALA A 371 10.06 25.63 15.57
CA ALA A 371 10.65 25.71 16.90
C ALA A 371 10.09 24.64 17.86
N ILE A 372 8.78 24.36 17.82
CA ILE A 372 8.18 23.24 18.57
C ILE A 372 8.76 21.91 18.08
N PHE A 373 8.80 21.68 16.77
CA PHE A 373 9.45 20.51 16.18
C PHE A 373 10.93 20.44 16.61
N GLY A 374 11.68 21.53 16.49
CA GLY A 374 13.09 21.57 16.91
C GLY A 374 13.28 21.33 18.41
N ALA A 375 12.34 21.75 19.25
CA ALA A 375 12.37 21.54 20.69
C ALA A 375 12.01 20.11 21.11
N MET A 376 11.30 19.35 20.28
CA MET A 376 11.04 17.90 20.48
C MET A 376 12.25 17.03 20.08
N SER A 377 13.47 17.57 20.04
CA SER A 377 14.71 16.88 19.63
C SER A 377 15.12 15.70 20.52
N ALA A 378 14.43 15.48 21.64
CA ALA A 378 14.62 14.30 22.49
C ALA A 378 14.15 12.99 21.84
N ILE A 379 13.28 13.07 20.82
CA ILE A 379 12.78 11.92 20.08
C ILE A 379 13.65 11.74 18.80
N PRO A 380 14.40 10.62 18.66
CA PRO A 380 15.23 10.36 17.49
C PRO A 380 14.39 10.33 16.20
N ARG A 381 14.80 11.06 15.17
CA ARG A 381 14.14 11.04 13.85
C ARG A 381 14.95 10.22 12.86
N GLU A 382 14.28 9.34 12.12
CA GLU A 382 14.86 8.72 10.94
C GLU A 382 14.69 9.65 9.73
N GLN A 383 15.65 9.64 8.80
CA GLN A 383 15.51 10.29 7.48
C GLN A 383 15.05 9.21 6.47
N PRO A 384 13.74 8.96 6.27
CA PRO A 384 13.29 7.62 5.91
C PRO A 384 13.15 7.40 4.38
N ILE A 385 12.77 8.44 3.62
CA ILE A 385 12.33 8.25 2.23
C ILE A 385 13.43 7.69 1.34
N ARG A 386 14.64 8.27 1.43
CA ARG A 386 15.73 7.86 0.53
C ARG A 386 16.09 6.41 0.75
N ASP A 387 16.26 6.00 2.01
CA ASP A 387 16.67 4.65 2.36
C ASP A 387 15.57 3.64 1.99
N ASP A 388 14.30 4.00 2.17
CA ASP A 388 13.16 3.18 1.73
C ASP A 388 13.05 3.05 0.21
N LEU A 389 13.23 4.16 -0.53
CA LEU A 389 13.23 4.15 -1.99
C LEU A 389 14.45 3.40 -2.55
N GLU A 390 15.62 3.55 -1.94
CA GLU A 390 16.81 2.78 -2.27
C GLU A 390 16.57 1.29 -1.99
N ARG A 391 15.92 0.92 -0.89
CA ARG A 391 15.55 -0.47 -0.62
C ARG A 391 14.63 -1.05 -1.68
N ILE A 392 13.60 -0.31 -2.12
CA ILE A 392 12.73 -0.72 -3.25
C ILE A 392 13.52 -0.84 -4.55
N ALA A 393 14.42 0.11 -4.84
CA ALA A 393 15.22 0.10 -6.06
C ALA A 393 16.21 -1.07 -6.10
N HIS A 394 16.91 -1.35 -4.99
CA HIS A 394 17.79 -2.52 -4.86
C HIS A 394 17.01 -3.81 -5.08
N HIS A 395 15.83 -3.92 -4.47
CA HIS A 395 14.95 -5.07 -4.64
C HIS A 395 14.53 -5.30 -6.10
N SER A 396 14.10 -4.24 -6.79
CA SER A 396 13.75 -4.30 -8.21
C SER A 396 14.95 -4.66 -9.09
N ALA A 397 16.14 -4.14 -8.76
CA ALA A 397 17.38 -4.49 -9.47
C ALA A 397 17.75 -5.97 -9.29
N ASP A 398 17.57 -6.52 -8.09
CA ASP A 398 17.81 -7.94 -7.82
C ASP A 398 16.80 -8.83 -8.57
N ALA A 399 15.51 -8.46 -8.60
CA ALA A 399 14.51 -9.17 -9.39
C ALA A 399 14.86 -9.19 -10.90
N MET A 400 15.33 -8.06 -11.45
CA MET A 400 15.80 -7.97 -12.84
C MET A 400 17.05 -8.82 -13.09
N ARG A 401 18.00 -8.86 -12.15
CA ARG A 401 19.20 -9.70 -12.24
C ARG A 401 18.83 -11.18 -12.30
N ILE A 402 17.93 -11.61 -11.42
CA ILE A 402 17.46 -13.00 -11.37
C ILE A 402 16.73 -13.39 -12.66
N ARG A 403 15.92 -12.48 -13.21
CA ARG A 403 15.30 -12.69 -14.53
C ARG A 403 16.35 -12.91 -15.62
N GLY A 404 17.39 -12.09 -15.66
CA GLY A 404 18.51 -12.25 -16.60
C GLY A 404 19.20 -13.62 -16.48
N ILE A 405 19.35 -14.15 -15.25
CA ILE A 405 19.89 -15.49 -15.01
C ILE A 405 18.98 -16.58 -15.60
N VAL A 406 17.67 -16.51 -15.33
CA VAL A 406 16.70 -17.48 -15.87
C VAL A 406 16.72 -17.47 -17.40
N ASP A 407 16.75 -16.29 -18.02
CA ASP A 407 16.78 -16.14 -19.47
C ASP A 407 18.08 -16.70 -20.09
N ALA A 408 19.22 -16.49 -19.42
CA ALA A 408 20.51 -17.03 -19.85
C ALA A 408 20.59 -18.56 -19.71
N LEU A 409 20.02 -19.14 -18.65
CA LEU A 409 20.02 -20.59 -18.41
C LEU A 409 19.03 -21.34 -19.30
N ARG A 410 18.06 -20.63 -19.87
CA ARG A 410 16.92 -21.22 -20.59
C ARG A 410 17.33 -22.22 -21.68
N PRO A 411 18.24 -21.93 -22.61
CA PRO A 411 18.59 -22.86 -23.69
C PRO A 411 19.20 -24.17 -23.16
N GLU A 412 20.02 -24.08 -22.12
CA GLU A 412 20.70 -25.24 -21.53
C GLU A 412 19.71 -26.12 -20.74
N VAL A 413 18.83 -25.50 -19.96
CA VAL A 413 17.77 -26.21 -19.21
C VAL A 413 16.79 -26.88 -20.16
N GLU A 414 16.31 -26.18 -21.19
CA GLU A 414 15.41 -26.75 -22.20
C GLU A 414 16.06 -27.95 -22.90
N THR A 415 17.35 -27.85 -23.28
CA THR A 415 18.11 -28.97 -23.87
C THR A 415 18.26 -30.15 -22.90
N THR A 416 18.50 -29.87 -21.62
CA THR A 416 18.67 -30.89 -20.59
C THR A 416 17.37 -31.66 -20.35
N VAL A 417 16.26 -30.94 -20.16
CA VAL A 417 14.93 -31.52 -19.95
C VAL A 417 14.53 -32.32 -21.19
N ASP A 418 14.81 -31.79 -22.39
CA ASP A 418 14.52 -32.51 -23.63
C ASP A 418 15.35 -33.79 -23.77
N LYS A 419 16.63 -33.82 -23.40
CA LYS A 419 17.40 -35.08 -23.37
C LYS A 419 16.85 -36.07 -22.33
N LEU A 420 16.45 -35.58 -21.16
CA LEU A 420 15.89 -36.38 -20.07
C LEU A 420 14.57 -37.05 -20.45
N LEU A 421 13.75 -36.36 -21.25
CA LEU A 421 12.38 -36.74 -21.54
C LEU A 421 12.13 -37.03 -23.04
N GLY A 422 13.11 -36.82 -23.91
CA GLY A 422 13.00 -36.88 -25.38
C GLY A 422 12.98 -38.28 -25.98
N HIS A 423 13.35 -39.31 -25.22
CA HIS A 423 13.06 -40.70 -25.57
C HIS A 423 11.58 -41.08 -25.34
N THR A 424 10.75 -40.16 -24.82
CA THR A 424 9.31 -40.36 -24.68
C THR A 424 8.61 -39.83 -25.93
N LEU A 425 8.06 -40.71 -26.76
CA LEU A 425 7.29 -40.43 -28.00
C LEU A 425 6.06 -39.48 -27.84
N PHE A 426 5.88 -38.85 -26.67
CA PHE A 426 4.68 -38.15 -26.26
C PHE A 426 4.91 -36.85 -25.48
N LEU A 427 6.11 -36.25 -25.46
CA LEU A 427 6.34 -35.00 -24.72
C LEU A 427 5.34 -33.90 -25.12
N ASP A 428 4.88 -33.92 -26.38
CA ASP A 428 3.91 -32.97 -26.91
C ASP A 428 2.44 -33.33 -26.59
N ARG A 429 2.16 -34.36 -25.78
CA ARG A 429 0.80 -34.76 -25.38
C ARG A 429 0.73 -34.98 -23.86
N PRO A 430 0.63 -33.90 -23.07
CA PRO A 430 0.54 -34.01 -21.63
C PRO A 430 -0.78 -34.67 -21.22
N ASN A 431 -0.71 -35.53 -20.21
CA ASN A 431 -1.86 -35.92 -19.40
C ASN A 431 -1.41 -35.89 -17.92
N ALA A 432 -2.36 -35.90 -16.98
CA ALA A 432 -2.05 -35.74 -15.56
C ALA A 432 -1.01 -36.77 -15.05
N GLU A 433 -1.15 -38.04 -15.45
CA GLU A 433 -0.26 -39.13 -15.04
C GLU A 433 1.18 -38.95 -15.59
N ARG A 434 1.30 -38.61 -16.87
CA ARG A 434 2.59 -38.34 -17.52
C ARG A 434 3.26 -37.12 -16.93
N LEU A 435 2.53 -36.02 -16.71
CA LEU A 435 3.06 -34.82 -16.07
C LEU A 435 3.60 -35.11 -14.67
N THR A 436 2.86 -35.87 -13.86
CA THR A 436 3.33 -36.30 -12.54
C THR A 436 4.65 -37.07 -12.65
N LYS A 437 4.74 -38.03 -13.58
CA LYS A 437 5.97 -38.83 -13.78
C LYS A 437 7.15 -37.99 -14.27
N TRP A 438 6.93 -37.12 -15.26
CA TRP A 438 7.96 -36.25 -15.81
C TRP A 438 8.47 -35.25 -14.79
N ARG A 439 7.56 -34.65 -14.01
CA ARG A 439 7.90 -33.70 -12.94
C ARG A 439 8.80 -34.33 -11.88
N ARG A 440 8.46 -35.55 -11.41
CA ARG A 440 9.31 -36.30 -10.47
C ARG A 440 10.70 -36.57 -11.05
N ARG A 441 10.76 -37.01 -12.31
CA ARG A 441 12.03 -37.31 -12.99
C ARG A 441 12.89 -36.06 -13.19
N ALA A 442 12.29 -34.94 -13.59
CA ALA A 442 13.01 -33.68 -13.79
C ALA A 442 13.54 -33.10 -12.47
N GLN A 443 12.75 -33.18 -11.39
CA GLN A 443 13.16 -32.74 -10.07
C GLN A 443 14.32 -33.57 -9.51
N GLN A 444 14.27 -34.90 -9.66
CA GLN A 444 15.37 -35.78 -9.27
C GLN A 444 16.66 -35.44 -10.05
N ALA A 445 16.55 -35.31 -11.37
CA ALA A 445 17.69 -35.02 -12.21
C ALA A 445 18.31 -33.64 -11.93
N ALA A 446 17.50 -32.64 -11.59
CA ALA A 446 18.00 -31.33 -11.19
C ALA A 446 18.79 -31.41 -9.89
N ALA A 447 18.29 -32.18 -8.90
CA ALA A 447 18.96 -32.37 -7.62
C ALA A 447 20.31 -33.09 -7.77
N GLU A 448 20.37 -34.15 -8.57
CA GLU A 448 21.59 -34.92 -8.81
C GLU A 448 22.63 -34.10 -9.59
N ARG A 449 22.20 -33.35 -10.62
CA ARG A 449 23.11 -32.57 -11.48
C ARG A 449 23.65 -31.30 -10.83
N ALA A 450 22.95 -30.76 -9.84
CA ALA A 450 23.39 -29.58 -9.11
C ALA A 450 24.66 -29.85 -8.26
N GLY A 451 24.97 -31.11 -7.97
CA GLY A 451 26.17 -31.49 -7.21
C GLY A 451 26.21 -30.80 -5.84
N PHE A 452 27.33 -30.17 -5.51
CA PHE A 452 27.50 -29.51 -4.21
C PHE A 452 26.54 -28.31 -4.02
N ALA A 453 26.16 -27.61 -5.09
CA ALA A 453 25.25 -26.46 -5.03
C ALA A 453 23.83 -26.84 -4.56
N PHE A 454 23.48 -28.14 -4.66
CA PHE A 454 22.22 -28.62 -4.10
C PHE A 454 22.13 -28.43 -2.58
N HIS A 455 23.26 -28.50 -1.87
CA HIS A 455 23.26 -28.41 -0.41
C HIS A 455 22.86 -27.01 0.05
N SER A 456 23.44 -25.97 -0.55
CA SER A 456 23.07 -24.58 -0.26
C SER A 456 21.63 -24.29 -0.67
N TYR A 457 21.19 -24.84 -1.81
CA TYR A 457 19.80 -24.75 -2.24
C TYR A 457 18.84 -25.39 -1.24
N ALA A 458 19.11 -26.61 -0.78
CA ALA A 458 18.25 -27.33 0.16
C ALA A 458 18.14 -26.58 1.49
N GLN A 459 19.23 -25.98 1.98
CA GLN A 459 19.24 -25.16 3.19
C GLN A 459 18.39 -23.89 3.04
N ALA A 460 18.60 -23.12 1.96
CA ALA A 460 17.81 -21.93 1.69
C ALA A 460 16.30 -22.26 1.53
N LYS A 461 16.01 -23.37 0.85
CA LYS A 461 14.66 -23.89 0.67
C LYS A 461 14.00 -24.30 1.99
N PHE A 462 14.72 -25.01 2.84
CA PHE A 462 14.23 -25.42 4.16
C PHE A 462 13.94 -24.22 5.05
N ALA A 463 14.88 -23.28 5.15
CA ALA A 463 14.70 -22.04 5.92
C ALA A 463 13.47 -21.26 5.43
N GLY A 464 13.32 -21.04 4.12
CA GLY A 464 12.17 -20.33 3.57
C GLY A 464 10.82 -21.02 3.81
N ILE A 465 10.79 -22.37 3.88
CA ILE A 465 9.57 -23.10 4.24
C ILE A 465 9.26 -22.93 5.73
N VAL A 466 10.27 -22.99 6.61
CA VAL A 466 10.09 -22.79 8.06
C VAL A 466 9.62 -21.36 8.35
N ASP A 467 10.20 -20.35 7.71
CA ASP A 467 9.75 -18.96 7.81
C ASP A 467 8.30 -18.79 7.33
N GLY A 468 7.94 -19.41 6.19
CA GLY A 468 6.56 -19.39 5.69
C GLY A 468 5.56 -20.04 6.67
N LEU A 469 5.94 -21.16 7.29
CA LEU A 469 5.14 -21.82 8.31
C LEU A 469 5.01 -20.96 9.57
N ALA A 470 6.09 -20.36 10.06
CA ALA A 470 6.08 -19.47 11.21
C ALA A 470 5.15 -18.26 10.99
N ASN A 471 5.20 -17.65 9.81
CA ASN A 471 4.30 -16.55 9.43
C ASN A 471 2.84 -17.00 9.36
N LEU A 472 2.55 -18.19 8.80
CA LEU A 472 1.19 -18.73 8.78
C LEU A 472 0.65 -18.95 10.20
N ILE A 473 1.44 -19.57 11.07
CA ILE A 473 1.09 -19.85 12.47
C ILE A 473 0.83 -18.54 13.22
N ARG A 474 1.75 -17.57 13.09
CA ARG A 474 1.63 -16.25 13.72
C ARG A 474 0.39 -15.49 13.24
N ARG A 475 0.02 -15.61 11.96
CA ARG A 475 -1.21 -14.99 11.41
C ARG A 475 -2.50 -15.67 11.89
N ALA A 476 -2.43 -16.92 12.34
CA ALA A 476 -3.59 -17.66 12.84
C ALA A 476 -3.85 -17.46 14.34
N ILE A 477 -2.91 -16.82 15.06
CA ILE A 477 -3.04 -16.51 16.48
C ILE A 477 -3.57 -15.07 16.61
N ASP A 478 -4.79 -14.95 17.12
CA ASP A 478 -5.46 -13.64 17.23
C ASP A 478 -4.88 -12.76 18.36
N VAL A 479 -4.36 -13.38 19.44
CA VAL A 479 -3.95 -12.67 20.65
C VAL A 479 -2.51 -13.04 21.01
N ASP A 480 -1.65 -12.02 21.10
CA ASP A 480 -0.26 -12.11 21.58
C ASP A 480 0.56 -13.27 20.98
N PRO A 481 0.74 -13.31 19.64
CA PRO A 481 1.49 -14.38 19.01
C PRO A 481 2.97 -14.36 19.43
N PRO A 482 3.58 -15.53 19.71
CA PRO A 482 5.01 -15.65 19.97
C PRO A 482 5.85 -14.97 18.89
N ALA A 483 7.03 -14.49 19.26
CA ALA A 483 7.91 -13.82 18.30
C ALA A 483 8.22 -14.76 17.12
N HIS A 484 8.32 -14.21 15.91
CA HIS A 484 8.59 -15.00 14.71
C HIS A 484 9.79 -15.94 14.90
N ASP A 485 10.87 -15.42 15.47
CA ASP A 485 12.11 -16.16 15.68
C ASP A 485 12.00 -17.25 16.75
N GLU A 486 11.09 -17.10 17.73
CA GLU A 486 10.78 -18.14 18.71
C GLU A 486 10.06 -19.33 18.04
N ILE A 487 9.11 -19.02 17.16
CA ILE A 487 8.39 -20.04 16.38
C ILE A 487 9.37 -20.74 15.44
N VAL A 488 10.19 -20.00 14.69
CA VAL A 488 11.23 -20.57 13.83
C VAL A 488 12.16 -21.48 14.63
N ALA A 489 12.66 -21.01 15.78
CA ALA A 489 13.55 -21.81 16.62
C ALA A 489 12.87 -23.08 17.17
N ALA A 490 11.60 -23.02 17.54
CA ALA A 490 10.84 -24.19 17.99
C ALA A 490 10.65 -25.21 16.86
N LEU A 491 10.23 -24.75 15.68
CA LEU A 491 10.07 -25.59 14.49
C LEU A 491 11.39 -26.22 14.05
N SER A 492 12.47 -25.43 13.97
CA SER A 492 13.80 -25.93 13.57
C SER A 492 14.31 -27.01 14.52
N ARG A 493 14.22 -26.80 15.85
CA ARG A 493 14.63 -27.83 16.83
C ARG A 493 13.84 -29.13 16.68
N PHE A 494 12.53 -29.04 16.48
CA PHE A 494 11.68 -30.20 16.26
C PHE A 494 12.05 -30.94 14.96
N LEU A 495 12.16 -30.21 13.86
CA LEU A 495 12.48 -30.77 12.54
C LEU A 495 13.88 -31.40 12.50
N ASP A 496 14.86 -30.79 13.17
CA ASP A 496 16.21 -31.36 13.32
C ASP A 496 16.17 -32.72 14.01
N ALA A 497 15.37 -32.85 15.09
CA ALA A 497 15.16 -34.11 15.80
C ALA A 497 14.47 -35.19 14.94
N GLN A 498 13.67 -34.77 13.94
CA GLN A 498 13.03 -35.65 12.95
C GLN A 498 13.94 -36.01 11.76
N GLY A 499 15.24 -35.74 11.86
CA GLY A 499 16.22 -36.11 10.84
C GLY A 499 16.42 -35.09 9.72
N LEU A 500 15.94 -33.84 9.91
CA LEU A 500 16.16 -32.74 8.96
C LEU A 500 17.41 -31.91 9.24
N ALA A 501 18.21 -32.28 10.26
CA ALA A 501 19.50 -31.65 10.53
C ALA A 501 20.49 -31.79 9.35
N THR A 502 20.36 -32.85 8.54
CA THR A 502 21.10 -33.04 7.28
C THR A 502 20.12 -33.20 6.11
N LEU A 503 20.03 -32.16 5.28
CA LEU A 503 19.06 -32.09 4.19
C LEU A 503 19.50 -32.81 2.90
N ALA A 504 20.80 -33.11 2.77
CA ALA A 504 21.38 -33.71 1.58
C ALA A 504 21.76 -35.17 1.79
N ALA A 505 21.62 -35.98 0.74
CA ALA A 505 22.04 -37.37 0.76
C ALA A 505 23.54 -37.51 0.42
N PRO A 506 24.26 -38.52 0.96
CA PRO A 506 25.67 -38.75 0.66
C PRO A 506 26.00 -38.95 -0.84
N GLY A 507 25.01 -39.39 -1.62
CA GLY A 507 25.12 -39.60 -3.08
C GLY A 507 24.74 -38.39 -3.94
N GLY A 508 24.47 -37.23 -3.33
CA GLY A 508 23.93 -36.05 -4.00
C GLY A 508 22.40 -35.99 -3.94
N GLY A 509 21.83 -34.79 -4.09
CA GLY A 509 20.39 -34.55 -3.92
C GLY A 509 19.93 -34.51 -2.47
N ALA A 510 18.61 -34.57 -2.25
CA ALA A 510 17.99 -34.44 -0.92
C ALA A 510 17.91 -35.80 -0.19
N SER A 511 17.98 -35.77 1.14
CA SER A 511 17.68 -36.94 1.98
C SER A 511 16.19 -37.32 1.90
N ASP A 512 15.85 -38.57 2.20
CA ASP A 512 14.45 -39.05 2.13
C ASP A 512 13.50 -38.27 3.05
N ALA A 513 13.99 -37.87 4.23
CA ALA A 513 13.29 -37.00 5.16
C ALA A 513 13.03 -35.62 4.54
N ALA A 514 14.06 -35.00 3.94
CA ALA A 514 13.93 -33.70 3.27
C ALA A 514 12.98 -33.77 2.06
N ILE A 515 13.03 -34.85 1.26
CA ILE A 515 12.09 -35.07 0.16
C ILE A 515 10.65 -35.11 0.69
N THR A 516 10.40 -35.83 1.78
CA THR A 516 9.07 -35.94 2.39
C THR A 516 8.59 -34.58 2.91
N PHE A 517 9.46 -33.86 3.61
CA PHE A 517 9.17 -32.52 4.12
C PHE A 517 8.84 -31.53 2.99
N PHE A 518 9.68 -31.42 1.95
CA PHE A 518 9.44 -30.52 0.81
C PHE A 518 8.16 -30.89 0.06
N ARG A 519 7.87 -32.17 -0.11
CA ARG A 519 6.61 -32.59 -0.75
C ARG A 519 5.38 -32.16 0.04
N THR A 520 5.48 -32.10 1.36
CA THR A 520 4.36 -31.83 2.27
C THR A 520 4.14 -30.32 2.48
N HIS A 521 5.21 -29.52 2.58
CA HIS A 521 5.10 -28.13 3.03
C HIS A 521 5.48 -27.06 1.99
N ASP A 522 6.15 -27.41 0.89
CA ASP A 522 6.72 -26.43 -0.04
C ASP A 522 5.69 -25.87 -1.05
N ILE A 523 4.78 -25.03 -0.57
CA ILE A 523 3.86 -24.27 -1.44
C ILE A 523 4.64 -23.27 -2.31
N GLY A 524 5.67 -22.62 -1.77
CA GLY A 524 6.43 -21.59 -2.47
C GLY A 524 7.01 -22.05 -3.80
N PHE A 525 7.65 -23.23 -3.86
CA PHE A 525 8.15 -23.80 -5.12
C PHE A 525 7.05 -24.01 -6.16
N ARG A 526 5.87 -24.48 -5.73
CA ARG A 526 4.73 -24.74 -6.61
C ARG A 526 4.20 -23.44 -7.20
N THR A 527 4.04 -22.43 -6.35
CA THR A 527 3.58 -21.10 -6.75
C THR A 527 4.57 -20.43 -7.70
N ARG A 528 5.87 -20.38 -7.35
CA ARG A 528 6.89 -19.77 -8.22
C ARG A 528 7.03 -20.48 -9.58
N ARG A 529 6.88 -21.81 -9.62
CA ARG A 529 6.86 -22.58 -10.89
C ARG A 529 5.74 -22.14 -11.81
N LEU A 530 4.52 -22.04 -11.28
CA LEU A 530 3.36 -21.64 -12.07
C LEU A 530 3.43 -20.16 -12.46
N ARG A 531 3.98 -19.29 -11.60
CA ARG A 531 4.25 -17.89 -11.95
C ARG A 531 5.24 -17.77 -13.11
N LEU A 532 6.31 -18.56 -13.13
CA LEU A 532 7.23 -18.60 -14.27
C LEU A 532 6.48 -19.03 -15.55
N LEU A 533 5.62 -20.05 -15.46
CA LEU A 533 4.84 -20.53 -16.60
C LEU A 533 3.86 -19.47 -17.13
N ALA A 534 3.17 -18.76 -16.24
CA ALA A 534 2.26 -17.67 -16.61
C ALA A 534 2.98 -16.55 -17.37
N ARG A 535 4.21 -16.22 -16.95
CA ARG A 535 5.05 -15.21 -17.61
C ARG A 535 5.47 -15.60 -19.02
N ARG A 536 5.72 -16.89 -19.28
CA ARG A 536 6.05 -17.37 -20.64
C ARG A 536 4.92 -17.15 -21.64
N LEU A 537 3.68 -17.02 -21.16
CA LEU A 537 2.53 -16.68 -22.01
C LEU A 537 2.45 -15.18 -22.33
N ALA A 538 3.43 -14.36 -21.97
CA ALA A 538 3.52 -12.99 -22.47
C ALA A 538 3.69 -12.99 -24.00
N PRO A 539 3.10 -12.00 -24.73
CA PRO A 539 3.29 -11.88 -26.18
C PRO A 539 4.78 -11.90 -26.55
N GLY A 540 5.15 -12.67 -27.58
CA GLY A 540 6.52 -12.78 -28.08
C GLY A 540 7.42 -13.78 -27.35
N ASP A 541 7.13 -14.19 -26.11
CA ASP A 541 8.10 -14.99 -25.32
C ASP A 541 8.10 -16.50 -25.67
N VAL A 542 6.96 -17.06 -26.06
CA VAL A 542 6.86 -18.44 -26.60
C VAL A 542 7.04 -18.53 -28.12
N GLY A 543 7.25 -17.40 -28.80
CA GLY A 543 7.45 -17.33 -30.26
C GLY A 543 6.21 -17.70 -31.10
N GLY A 544 6.18 -17.19 -32.33
CA GLY A 544 5.07 -17.36 -33.29
C GLY A 544 3.82 -16.55 -32.96
N GLU A 545 2.93 -16.39 -33.95
CA GLU A 545 1.60 -15.82 -33.74
C GLU A 545 0.71 -16.83 -33.01
N LEU A 546 0.79 -16.85 -31.67
CA LEU A 546 -0.18 -17.59 -30.86
C LEU A 546 -1.49 -16.79 -30.80
N ASP A 547 -2.58 -17.44 -31.22
CA ASP A 547 -3.93 -16.90 -31.13
C ASP A 547 -4.25 -16.39 -29.71
N ALA A 548 -4.92 -15.25 -29.63
CA ALA A 548 -5.16 -14.58 -28.35
C ALA A 548 -6.08 -15.38 -27.42
N ASP A 549 -7.05 -16.12 -27.96
CA ASP A 549 -8.02 -16.88 -27.18
C ASP A 549 -7.41 -18.19 -26.67
N LEU A 550 -6.57 -18.85 -27.49
CA LEU A 550 -5.78 -20.00 -27.04
C LEU A 550 -4.77 -19.62 -25.95
N ARG A 551 -4.10 -18.47 -26.09
CA ARG A 551 -3.19 -17.94 -25.06
C ARG A 551 -3.93 -17.69 -23.75
N GLU A 552 -5.13 -17.10 -23.82
CA GLU A 552 -5.94 -16.81 -22.64
C GLU A 552 -6.45 -18.09 -21.97
N THR A 553 -6.87 -19.09 -22.74
CA THR A 553 -7.28 -20.40 -22.22
C THR A 553 -6.16 -21.07 -21.43
N ALA A 554 -4.93 -21.09 -21.97
CA ALA A 554 -3.77 -21.64 -21.27
C ALA A 554 -3.42 -20.84 -20.00
N ARG A 555 -3.57 -19.51 -20.07
CA ARG A 555 -3.32 -18.60 -18.95
C ARG A 555 -4.33 -18.80 -17.82
N ASP A 556 -5.62 -18.91 -18.13
CA ASP A 556 -6.69 -19.19 -17.17
C ASP A 556 -6.44 -20.51 -16.43
N ALA A 557 -6.04 -21.57 -17.15
CA ALA A 557 -5.70 -22.85 -16.53
C ALA A 557 -4.54 -22.73 -15.52
N ILE A 558 -3.50 -21.95 -15.82
CA ILE A 558 -2.37 -21.70 -14.92
C ILE A 558 -2.82 -20.88 -13.70
N TYR A 559 -3.67 -19.87 -13.88
CA TYR A 559 -4.15 -19.06 -12.77
C TYR A 559 -5.14 -19.79 -11.87
N ARG A 560 -6.01 -20.64 -12.43
CA ARG A 560 -6.82 -21.59 -11.66
C ARG A 560 -5.94 -22.53 -10.84
N ALA A 561 -4.84 -23.03 -11.42
CA ALA A 561 -3.86 -23.83 -10.69
C ALA A 561 -3.15 -23.04 -9.58
N LEU A 562 -2.76 -21.78 -9.82
CA LEU A 562 -2.19 -20.89 -8.80
C LEU A 562 -3.18 -20.62 -7.66
N ALA A 563 -4.46 -20.43 -7.97
CA ALA A 563 -5.51 -20.20 -6.99
C ALA A 563 -5.66 -21.38 -6.01
N LEU A 564 -5.45 -22.62 -6.48
CA LEU A 564 -5.48 -23.80 -5.61
C LEU A 564 -4.40 -23.74 -4.53
N TYR A 565 -3.16 -23.34 -4.86
CA TYR A 565 -2.08 -23.26 -3.88
C TYR A 565 -2.17 -22.02 -2.99
N THR A 566 -2.43 -20.84 -3.58
CA THR A 566 -2.49 -19.58 -2.82
C THR A 566 -3.60 -19.59 -1.78
N LYS A 567 -4.73 -20.24 -2.07
CA LYS A 567 -5.82 -20.44 -1.09
C LYS A 567 -5.37 -21.26 0.13
N LEU A 568 -4.50 -22.25 -0.05
CA LEU A 568 -4.00 -23.12 1.01
C LEU A 568 -2.91 -22.48 1.88
N ASP A 569 -2.53 -21.24 1.59
CA ASP A 569 -1.51 -20.49 2.34
C ASP A 569 -2.11 -19.36 3.20
N LEU A 570 -3.44 -19.25 3.20
CA LEU A 570 -4.22 -18.31 4.00
C LEU A 570 -4.50 -18.90 5.38
N ALA A 571 -4.39 -18.09 6.45
CA ALA A 571 -4.71 -18.54 7.80
C ALA A 571 -6.21 -18.92 7.92
N GLU A 572 -7.07 -18.18 7.21
CA GLU A 572 -8.51 -18.36 7.19
C GLU A 572 -8.95 -19.72 6.62
N THR A 573 -8.11 -20.38 5.82
CA THR A 573 -8.42 -21.70 5.24
C THR A 573 -7.99 -22.87 6.12
N MET A 574 -7.24 -22.61 7.18
CA MET A 574 -6.85 -23.63 8.17
C MET A 574 -8.01 -24.05 9.08
N GLY A 575 -9.07 -23.22 9.15
CA GLY A 575 -10.27 -23.46 9.94
C GLY A 575 -10.23 -22.82 11.33
N PRO A 576 -11.39 -22.68 12.00
CA PRO A 576 -11.51 -21.92 13.24
C PRO A 576 -10.73 -22.54 14.40
N GLU A 577 -10.59 -23.87 14.43
CA GLU A 577 -9.86 -24.60 15.48
C GLU A 577 -8.34 -24.51 15.33
N PHE A 578 -7.82 -24.02 14.19
CA PHE A 578 -6.39 -23.95 13.96
C PHE A 578 -5.69 -22.93 14.86
N GLY A 579 -6.37 -21.84 15.25
CA GLY A 579 -5.80 -20.85 16.17
C GLY A 579 -5.43 -21.45 17.53
N GLU A 580 -6.22 -22.38 18.06
CA GLU A 580 -5.93 -23.08 19.32
C GLU A 580 -4.71 -24.01 19.19
N ALA A 581 -4.57 -24.70 18.06
CA ALA A 581 -3.38 -25.50 17.79
C ALA A 581 -2.15 -24.60 17.62
N ALA A 582 -2.26 -23.52 16.84
CA ALA A 582 -1.19 -22.57 16.58
C ALA A 582 -0.65 -21.94 17.87
N ASN A 583 -1.51 -21.61 18.84
CA ASN A 583 -1.11 -21.10 20.16
C ASN A 583 -0.16 -22.03 20.93
N ARG A 584 -0.24 -23.35 20.68
CA ARG A 584 0.61 -24.35 21.33
C ARG A 584 1.87 -24.70 20.55
N VAL A 585 2.25 -23.94 19.52
CA VAL A 585 3.42 -24.24 18.66
C VAL A 585 4.73 -24.38 19.44
N LEU A 586 4.90 -23.66 20.56
CA LEU A 586 6.10 -23.75 21.39
C LEU A 586 6.14 -25.03 22.25
N GLU A 587 4.98 -25.63 22.53
CA GLU A 587 4.82 -26.85 23.35
C GLU A 587 4.72 -28.11 22.48
N ASP A 588 3.94 -28.05 21.41
CA ASP A 588 3.62 -29.16 20.51
C ASP A 588 3.70 -28.71 19.03
N PRO A 589 4.93 -28.51 18.50
CA PRO A 589 5.12 -28.15 17.09
C PRO A 589 4.67 -29.26 16.13
N GLU A 590 4.63 -30.52 16.58
CA GLU A 590 4.20 -31.65 15.75
C GLU A 590 2.73 -31.54 15.37
N ALA A 591 1.84 -31.34 16.36
CA ALA A 591 0.41 -31.23 16.12
C ALA A 591 0.08 -30.08 15.15
N VAL A 592 0.80 -28.95 15.26
CA VAL A 592 0.62 -27.80 14.36
C VAL A 592 1.05 -28.14 12.93
N LEU A 593 2.20 -28.79 12.76
CA LEU A 593 2.69 -29.19 11.43
C LEU A 593 1.79 -30.24 10.78
N VAL A 594 1.27 -31.19 11.55
CA VAL A 594 0.30 -32.20 11.08
C VAL A 594 -0.99 -31.51 10.64
N ALA A 595 -1.55 -30.62 11.45
CA ALA A 595 -2.76 -29.87 11.09
C ALA A 595 -2.57 -29.08 9.78
N ILE A 596 -1.43 -28.39 9.62
CA ILE A 596 -1.09 -27.69 8.38
C ILE A 596 -0.99 -28.67 7.19
N ALA A 597 -0.31 -29.81 7.38
CA ALA A 597 -0.12 -30.80 6.33
C ALA A 597 -1.44 -31.42 5.85
N GLU A 598 -2.33 -31.75 6.78
CA GLU A 598 -3.66 -32.30 6.50
C GLU A 598 -4.56 -31.30 5.78
N ARG A 599 -4.56 -30.03 6.22
CA ARG A 599 -5.37 -28.97 5.59
C ARG A 599 -4.86 -28.63 4.19
N ARG A 600 -3.54 -28.58 3.99
CA ARG A 600 -2.93 -28.28 2.68
C ARG A 600 -3.07 -29.45 1.70
N ASP A 601 -2.96 -30.69 2.17
CA ASP A 601 -2.96 -31.93 1.38
C ASP A 601 -2.38 -31.75 -0.03
N LEU A 602 -1.11 -31.30 -0.09
CA LEU A 602 -0.45 -31.03 -1.37
C LEU A 602 -0.30 -32.30 -2.22
N LYS A 603 -0.40 -33.48 -1.60
CA LYS A 603 -0.36 -34.77 -2.29
C LYS A 603 -1.58 -34.98 -3.18
N SER A 604 -2.77 -34.56 -2.75
CA SER A 604 -3.99 -34.60 -3.58
C SER A 604 -4.17 -33.36 -4.45
N THR A 605 -3.65 -32.20 -4.04
CA THR A 605 -3.71 -30.97 -4.81
C THR A 605 -2.80 -31.01 -6.06
N ASP A 606 -1.59 -31.56 -5.95
CA ASP A 606 -0.62 -31.65 -7.05
C ASP A 606 -1.19 -32.30 -8.34
N PRO A 607 -1.86 -33.48 -8.29
CA PRO A 607 -2.50 -34.09 -9.47
C PRO A 607 -3.65 -33.26 -10.07
N GLN A 608 -4.41 -32.53 -9.26
CA GLN A 608 -5.48 -31.65 -9.75
C GLN A 608 -4.89 -30.50 -10.58
N VAL A 609 -3.77 -29.93 -10.12
CA VAL A 609 -3.01 -28.92 -10.87
C VAL A 609 -2.45 -29.51 -12.17
N ASP A 610 -1.84 -30.70 -12.13
CA ASP A 610 -1.33 -31.35 -13.34
C ASP A 610 -2.46 -31.62 -14.36
N ALA A 611 -3.68 -31.93 -13.90
CA ALA A 611 -4.85 -32.10 -14.78
C ALA A 611 -5.27 -30.78 -15.44
N LEU A 612 -5.38 -29.69 -14.67
CA LEU A 612 -5.68 -28.35 -15.20
C LEU A 612 -4.65 -27.91 -16.25
N LEU A 613 -3.36 -28.13 -15.97
CA LEU A 613 -2.29 -27.79 -16.91
C LEU A 613 -2.32 -28.67 -18.17
N ALA A 614 -2.60 -29.98 -18.05
CA ALA A 614 -2.71 -30.86 -19.21
C ALA A 614 -3.86 -30.43 -20.13
N GLU A 615 -5.00 -30.06 -19.55
CA GLU A 615 -6.17 -29.54 -20.27
C GLU A 615 -5.84 -28.19 -20.95
N GLY A 616 -5.40 -27.19 -20.17
CA GLY A 616 -5.17 -25.83 -20.67
C GLY A 616 -4.01 -25.71 -21.66
N LEU A 617 -2.93 -26.48 -21.47
CA LEU A 617 -1.83 -26.51 -22.43
C LEU A 617 -2.11 -27.41 -23.63
N GLY A 618 -3.08 -28.34 -23.52
CA GLY A 618 -3.40 -29.32 -24.55
C GLY A 618 -3.89 -28.70 -25.86
N SER A 619 -4.63 -27.59 -25.77
CA SER A 619 -5.18 -26.83 -26.91
C SER A 619 -4.14 -26.02 -27.68
N LEU A 620 -2.96 -25.80 -27.12
CA LEU A 620 -1.92 -24.98 -27.74
C LEU A 620 -1.26 -25.71 -28.93
N PRO A 621 -0.79 -24.97 -29.95
CA PRO A 621 -0.02 -25.56 -31.03
C PRO A 621 1.26 -26.23 -30.50
N ARG A 622 1.75 -27.22 -31.26
CA ARG A 622 2.82 -28.13 -30.82
C ARG A 622 4.06 -27.40 -30.31
N GLU A 623 4.48 -26.36 -31.00
CA GLU A 623 5.70 -25.60 -30.67
C GLU A 623 5.57 -24.85 -29.33
N GLN A 624 4.52 -24.06 -29.15
CA GLN A 624 4.27 -23.27 -27.95
C GLN A 624 4.01 -24.19 -26.75
N ARG A 625 3.21 -25.24 -26.94
CA ARG A 625 2.97 -26.27 -25.92
C ARG A 625 4.28 -26.89 -25.44
N ARG A 626 5.17 -27.25 -26.37
CA ARG A 626 6.47 -27.83 -26.05
C ARG A 626 7.34 -26.88 -25.23
N LYS A 627 7.46 -25.60 -25.62
CA LYS A 627 8.22 -24.59 -24.88
C LYS A 627 7.69 -24.38 -23.45
N LEU A 628 6.37 -24.37 -23.27
CA LEU A 628 5.74 -24.26 -21.95
C LEU A 628 5.98 -25.51 -21.09
N LEU A 629 5.89 -26.70 -21.67
CA LEU A 629 6.20 -27.95 -20.97
C LEU A 629 7.67 -28.02 -20.55
N LEU A 630 8.60 -27.62 -21.42
CA LEU A 630 10.02 -27.54 -21.08
C LEU A 630 10.26 -26.51 -19.97
N THR A 631 9.55 -25.38 -19.96
CA THR A 631 9.63 -24.41 -18.86
C THR A 631 9.12 -25.01 -17.55
N TYR A 632 7.93 -25.63 -17.56
CA TYR A 632 7.31 -26.22 -16.37
C TYR A 632 8.19 -27.32 -15.76
N LEU A 633 8.72 -28.21 -16.61
CA LEU A 633 9.55 -29.34 -16.20
C LEU A 633 11.00 -28.93 -15.89
N GLY A 634 11.49 -27.86 -16.52
CA GLY A 634 12.81 -27.29 -16.26
C GLY A 634 12.89 -26.41 -15.02
N TYR A 635 11.76 -26.03 -14.44
CA TYR A 635 11.72 -25.18 -13.26
C TYR A 635 12.63 -25.59 -12.09
N PRO A 636 12.77 -26.88 -11.71
CA PRO A 636 13.71 -27.27 -10.66
C PRO A 636 15.15 -26.77 -10.90
N PHE A 637 15.61 -26.70 -12.14
CA PHE A 637 16.94 -26.18 -12.48
C PHE A 637 17.03 -24.68 -12.27
N TYR A 638 16.01 -23.92 -12.69
CA TYR A 638 15.95 -22.48 -12.46
C TYR A 638 15.87 -22.15 -10.96
N ASP A 639 15.06 -22.88 -10.19
CA ASP A 639 14.89 -22.66 -8.76
C ASP A 639 16.20 -22.94 -8.00
N ILE A 640 16.95 -23.99 -8.35
CA ILE A 640 18.28 -24.25 -7.78
C ILE A 640 19.25 -23.09 -8.02
N ALA A 641 19.25 -22.53 -9.23
CA ALA A 641 20.16 -21.43 -9.59
C ALA A 641 19.76 -20.08 -8.98
N THR A 642 18.48 -19.89 -8.65
CA THR A 642 17.95 -18.57 -8.30
C THR A 642 17.54 -18.44 -6.83
N LEU A 643 17.09 -19.50 -6.16
CA LEU A 643 16.56 -19.43 -4.80
C LEU A 643 17.58 -18.92 -3.78
N THR A 644 18.84 -19.31 -3.90
CA THR A 644 19.90 -18.84 -2.99
C THR A 644 20.24 -17.35 -3.18
N LEU A 645 19.88 -16.78 -4.34
CA LEU A 645 20.05 -15.35 -4.63
C LEU A 645 18.83 -14.53 -4.17
N LEU A 646 17.69 -15.17 -3.94
CA LEU A 646 16.44 -14.50 -3.53
C LEU A 646 16.47 -14.03 -2.05
N GLY A 647 17.38 -14.56 -1.22
CA GLY A 647 17.60 -14.11 0.17
C GLY A 647 16.41 -14.27 1.13
N ALA A 648 16.47 -13.62 2.30
CA ALA A 648 15.46 -13.64 3.36
C ALA A 648 14.20 -12.80 3.07
N TRP A 649 14.15 -12.10 1.93
CA TRP A 649 13.06 -11.17 1.60
C TRP A 649 11.80 -11.85 1.06
N GLY A 650 11.74 -13.19 1.07
CA GLY A 650 10.54 -13.95 0.75
C GLY A 650 10.00 -13.55 -0.62
N LEU A 651 10.82 -13.70 -1.66
CA LEU A 651 10.42 -13.27 -2.99
C LEU A 651 9.55 -14.32 -3.66
N ASP A 652 8.27 -14.17 -3.41
CA ASP A 652 7.21 -14.85 -4.14
C ASP A 652 7.12 -14.35 -5.60
N GLU A 653 7.82 -13.28 -5.98
CA GLU A 653 7.60 -12.63 -7.28
C GLU A 653 8.87 -12.00 -7.89
N PHE A 654 9.22 -12.38 -9.12
CA PHE A 654 10.28 -11.69 -9.88
C PHE A 654 9.77 -10.46 -10.65
N ASP A 655 8.74 -9.77 -10.16
CA ASP A 655 8.22 -8.56 -10.82
C ASP A 655 8.77 -7.32 -10.12
N PRO A 656 9.54 -6.47 -10.82
CA PRO A 656 10.08 -5.27 -10.22
C PRO A 656 8.94 -4.32 -9.83
N VAL A 657 9.06 -3.72 -8.66
CA VAL A 657 8.16 -2.66 -8.21
C VAL A 657 8.69 -1.33 -8.72
N LYS A 658 7.83 -0.55 -9.40
CA LYS A 658 8.18 0.80 -9.85
C LYS A 658 7.70 1.81 -8.81
N VAL A 659 8.41 2.92 -8.70
CA VAL A 659 8.05 4.03 -7.81
C VAL A 659 7.66 5.22 -8.66
N ASP A 660 6.49 5.77 -8.38
CA ASP A 660 5.91 6.94 -9.03
C ASP A 660 5.62 8.03 -7.99
N ARG A 661 5.80 9.28 -8.39
CA ARG A 661 5.49 10.47 -7.57
C ARG A 661 4.31 11.24 -8.16
N ILE A 662 3.46 11.75 -7.28
CA ILE A 662 2.45 12.75 -7.59
C ILE A 662 2.81 14.04 -6.86
N SER A 663 3.32 15.01 -7.62
CA SER A 663 3.66 16.35 -7.12
C SER A 663 3.31 17.42 -8.17
N PRO A 664 3.19 18.70 -7.78
CA PRO A 664 3.05 19.81 -8.73
C PRO A 664 4.15 19.87 -9.79
N GLU A 665 5.38 19.49 -9.45
CA GLU A 665 6.52 19.49 -10.37
C GLU A 665 6.40 18.43 -11.47
N ASP A 666 5.66 17.36 -11.19
CA ASP A 666 5.49 16.24 -12.11
C ASP A 666 4.28 16.44 -13.05
N ALA A 667 3.41 17.42 -12.78
CA ALA A 667 2.12 17.63 -13.43
C ALA A 667 2.09 18.98 -14.19
N GLY A 668 2.89 19.07 -15.24
CA GLY A 668 3.17 20.32 -15.97
C GLY A 668 2.19 20.69 -17.08
N SER A 669 1.12 19.92 -17.32
CA SER A 669 0.25 20.12 -18.51
C SER A 669 -0.48 21.47 -18.51
N ILE A 670 -0.88 21.99 -17.34
CA ILE A 670 -1.55 23.29 -17.23
C ILE A 670 -0.52 24.39 -16.88
N ARG A 671 0.25 24.17 -15.81
CA ARG A 671 1.30 25.09 -15.34
C ARG A 671 2.55 24.30 -15.00
N GLY A 672 3.69 24.69 -15.56
CA GLY A 672 4.99 24.25 -15.07
C GLY A 672 5.41 25.01 -13.81
N GLY A 673 6.44 24.49 -13.13
CA GLY A 673 7.06 25.12 -11.95
C GLY A 673 6.88 24.31 -10.66
N SER A 674 7.34 24.87 -9.54
CA SER A 674 7.26 24.19 -8.24
C SER A 674 5.91 24.39 -7.55
N ALA A 675 5.73 23.80 -6.37
CA ALA A 675 4.52 23.97 -5.56
C ALA A 675 4.10 25.44 -5.37
N ALA A 676 5.04 26.39 -5.41
CA ALA A 676 4.74 27.82 -5.27
C ALA A 676 3.97 28.45 -6.44
N SER A 677 3.94 27.80 -7.62
CA SER A 677 3.18 28.30 -8.77
C SER A 677 1.69 27.94 -8.74
N THR A 678 1.33 26.92 -7.96
CA THR A 678 -0.01 26.31 -7.95
C THR A 678 -0.63 26.28 -6.56
N LEU A 679 0.13 25.90 -5.53
CA LEU A 679 -0.38 25.72 -4.17
C LEU A 679 -0.28 26.99 -3.35
N ARG A 680 -1.37 27.32 -2.66
CA ARG A 680 -1.46 28.45 -1.73
C ARG A 680 -1.30 28.02 -0.29
N GLY A 681 -1.59 26.76 0.03
CA GLY A 681 -1.41 26.19 1.36
C GLY A 681 0.04 26.10 1.82
N ILE A 682 1.02 26.23 0.92
CA ILE A 682 2.45 26.33 1.28
C ILE A 682 2.80 27.68 1.94
N GLU A 683 1.97 28.72 1.73
CA GLU A 683 2.10 29.98 2.44
C GLU A 683 1.90 29.75 3.96
N PHE A 684 2.42 30.66 4.79
CA PHE A 684 2.45 30.47 6.26
C PHE A 684 3.08 29.16 6.73
N TYR A 685 4.24 28.79 6.16
CA TYR A 685 4.99 27.59 6.60
C TYR A 685 4.20 26.29 6.43
N ASN A 686 3.48 26.14 5.31
CA ASN A 686 2.56 25.03 5.09
C ASN A 686 1.38 25.00 6.10
N PHE A 687 0.78 26.16 6.40
CA PHE A 687 -0.48 26.25 7.17
C PHE A 687 -1.53 27.16 6.51
N GLY A 688 -1.22 27.81 5.38
CA GLY A 688 -2.08 28.83 4.78
C GLY A 688 -3.50 28.36 4.49
N ALA A 689 -3.67 27.08 4.13
CA ALA A 689 -4.97 26.47 3.85
C ALA A 689 -5.92 26.48 5.07
N PHE A 690 -5.42 26.35 6.31
CA PHE A 690 -6.30 26.41 7.50
C PHE A 690 -6.83 27.81 7.80
N PHE A 691 -6.19 28.84 7.24
CA PHE A 691 -6.54 30.24 7.50
C PHE A 691 -7.42 30.87 6.43
N SER A 692 -7.53 30.29 5.23
CA SER A 692 -8.40 30.82 4.18
C SER A 692 -9.10 29.72 3.39
N ARG A 693 -10.43 29.84 3.27
CA ARG A 693 -11.24 28.94 2.44
C ARG A 693 -10.80 28.97 0.97
N ALA A 694 -10.47 30.14 0.45
CA ALA A 694 -9.99 30.28 -0.93
C ALA A 694 -8.70 29.49 -1.19
N TYR A 695 -7.85 29.33 -0.18
CA TYR A 695 -6.61 28.54 -0.29
C TYR A 695 -6.92 27.04 -0.30
N ARG A 696 -7.89 26.60 0.51
CA ARG A 696 -8.37 25.20 0.51
C ARG A 696 -9.00 24.83 -0.82
N GLU A 697 -9.89 25.67 -1.34
CA GLU A 697 -10.52 25.45 -2.65
C GLU A 697 -9.48 25.38 -3.77
N ASN A 698 -8.50 26.29 -3.77
CA ASN A 698 -7.40 26.27 -4.75
C ASN A 698 -6.58 24.97 -4.67
N ASP A 699 -6.11 24.61 -3.47
CA ASP A 699 -5.25 23.44 -3.29
C ASP A 699 -5.98 22.12 -3.56
N TYR A 700 -7.27 22.05 -3.21
CA TYR A 700 -8.13 20.91 -3.54
C TYR A 700 -8.28 20.73 -5.05
N LEU A 701 -8.59 21.81 -5.79
CA LEU A 701 -8.72 21.77 -7.25
C LEU A 701 -7.41 21.36 -7.92
N TRP A 702 -6.28 21.95 -7.51
CA TRP A 702 -4.97 21.55 -8.02
C TRP A 702 -4.60 20.11 -7.66
N GLY A 703 -5.00 19.64 -6.48
CA GLY A 703 -4.89 18.24 -6.08
C GLY A 703 -5.61 17.31 -7.05
N ARG A 704 -6.86 17.61 -7.40
CA ARG A 704 -7.61 16.83 -8.39
C ARG A 704 -6.97 16.89 -9.78
N LEU A 705 -6.57 18.07 -10.26
CA LEU A 705 -5.98 18.22 -11.60
C LEU A 705 -4.63 17.50 -11.74
N HIS A 706 -3.70 17.70 -10.79
CA HIS A 706 -2.41 17.01 -10.81
C HIS A 706 -2.58 15.50 -10.57
N GLY A 707 -3.52 15.11 -9.70
CA GLY A 707 -3.90 13.72 -9.50
C GLY A 707 -4.33 13.07 -10.81
N ALA A 708 -5.23 13.71 -11.56
CA ALA A 708 -5.70 13.20 -12.84
C ALA A 708 -4.57 13.07 -13.88
N GLU A 709 -3.73 14.10 -14.03
CA GLU A 709 -2.61 14.07 -14.95
C GLU A 709 -1.67 12.90 -14.68
N ARG A 710 -1.22 12.78 -13.43
CA ARG A 710 -0.26 11.76 -13.03
C ARG A 710 -0.84 10.37 -13.07
N LEU A 711 -2.10 10.20 -12.67
CA LEU A 711 -2.77 8.90 -12.74
C LEU A 711 -2.95 8.43 -14.19
N ILE A 712 -3.24 9.35 -15.13
CA ILE A 712 -3.27 9.04 -16.57
C ILE A 712 -1.89 8.57 -17.03
N ASP A 713 -0.83 9.29 -16.71
CA ASP A 713 0.54 8.94 -17.12
C ASP A 713 1.01 7.60 -16.54
N ILE A 714 0.78 7.40 -15.24
CA ILE A 714 1.13 6.14 -14.54
C ILE A 714 0.39 4.98 -15.18
N THR A 715 -0.91 5.12 -15.43
CA THR A 715 -1.75 4.07 -16.02
C THR A 715 -1.35 3.78 -17.47
N ALA A 716 -1.09 4.80 -18.28
CA ALA A 716 -0.62 4.64 -19.66
C ALA A 716 0.76 3.95 -19.73
N SER A 717 1.65 4.24 -18.77
CA SER A 717 3.00 3.63 -18.68
C SER A 717 3.00 2.13 -18.36
N THR A 718 1.83 1.53 -18.12
CA THR A 718 1.71 0.08 -17.94
C THR A 718 1.85 -0.69 -19.25
N LEU A 719 1.65 -0.04 -20.40
CA LEU A 719 1.97 -0.57 -21.70
C LEU A 719 3.48 -0.40 -21.99
N GLY A 720 4.06 -1.39 -22.69
CA GLY A 720 5.44 -1.28 -23.17
C GLY A 720 5.56 -0.22 -24.28
N THR A 721 6.78 0.23 -24.57
CA THR A 721 7.05 1.28 -25.58
C THR A 721 6.51 0.95 -26.97
N GLU A 722 6.46 -0.34 -27.34
CA GLU A 722 5.94 -0.81 -28.63
C GLU A 722 4.42 -0.71 -28.76
N ALA A 723 3.70 -0.63 -27.65
CA ALA A 723 2.24 -0.58 -27.57
C ALA A 723 1.74 0.69 -26.86
N ALA A 724 2.56 1.75 -26.81
CA ALA A 724 2.23 2.96 -26.08
C ALA A 724 1.02 3.68 -26.71
N VAL A 725 0.17 4.24 -25.87
CA VAL A 725 -0.92 5.12 -26.32
C VAL A 725 -0.29 6.39 -26.94
N PRO A 726 -0.77 6.85 -28.11
CA PRO A 726 -0.23 8.03 -28.77
C PRO A 726 -0.27 9.29 -27.86
N PRO A 727 0.77 10.14 -27.86
CA PRO A 727 0.83 11.32 -26.98
C PRO A 727 -0.33 12.31 -27.19
N ASP A 728 -0.83 12.45 -28.41
CA ASP A 728 -1.98 13.31 -28.76
C ASP A 728 -3.29 12.77 -28.17
N VAL A 729 -3.48 11.45 -28.20
CA VAL A 729 -4.61 10.78 -27.53
C VAL A 729 -4.54 10.99 -26.02
N LEU A 730 -3.36 10.84 -25.41
CA LEU A 730 -3.17 11.10 -23.98
C LEU A 730 -3.43 12.56 -23.61
N ALA A 731 -2.99 13.51 -24.45
CA ALA A 731 -3.23 14.94 -24.23
C ALA A 731 -4.74 15.28 -24.29
N ALA A 732 -5.47 14.69 -25.23
CA ALA A 732 -6.93 14.83 -25.32
C ALA A 732 -7.63 14.25 -24.07
N ILE A 733 -7.24 13.06 -23.63
CA ILE A 733 -7.78 12.44 -22.41
C ILE A 733 -7.49 13.29 -21.17
N LYS A 734 -6.28 13.86 -21.06
CA LYS A 734 -5.93 14.78 -19.95
C LYS A 734 -6.81 16.03 -19.96
N ARG A 735 -7.01 16.63 -21.13
CA ARG A 735 -7.91 17.78 -21.30
C ARG A 735 -9.33 17.44 -20.84
N ASP A 736 -9.87 16.32 -21.32
CA ASP A 736 -11.22 15.88 -20.97
C ASP A 736 -11.35 15.62 -19.46
N ALA A 737 -10.33 14.99 -18.86
CA ALA A 737 -10.28 14.78 -17.41
C ALA A 737 -10.30 16.11 -16.64
N PHE A 738 -9.49 17.09 -17.04
CA PHE A 738 -9.43 18.40 -16.38
C PHE A 738 -10.76 19.15 -16.48
N LEU A 739 -11.37 19.20 -17.67
CA LEU A 739 -12.67 19.84 -17.86
C LEU A 739 -13.78 19.12 -17.09
N ALA A 740 -13.74 17.79 -17.04
CA ALA A 740 -14.70 17.01 -16.27
C ALA A 740 -14.57 17.23 -14.75
N VAL A 741 -13.34 17.32 -14.22
CA VAL A 741 -13.09 17.70 -12.83
C VAL A 741 -13.67 19.08 -12.52
N LEU A 742 -13.39 20.07 -13.37
CA LEU A 742 -13.85 21.45 -13.19
C LEU A 742 -15.38 21.56 -13.26
N ASN A 743 -16.02 20.83 -14.18
CA ASN A 743 -17.47 20.78 -14.28
C ASN A 743 -18.12 20.08 -13.06
N GLU A 744 -17.56 18.96 -12.60
CA GLU A 744 -18.03 18.27 -11.39
C GLU A 744 -18.00 19.18 -10.17
N GLU A 745 -16.92 19.95 -9.98
CA GLU A 745 -16.81 20.88 -8.85
C GLU A 745 -17.69 22.12 -9.00
N ARG A 746 -17.99 22.54 -10.24
CA ARG A 746 -18.96 23.59 -10.53
C ARG A 746 -20.38 23.16 -10.15
N GLU A 747 -20.75 21.92 -10.46
CA GLU A 747 -22.06 21.33 -10.13
C GLU A 747 -22.19 21.07 -8.63
N ALA A 748 -21.13 20.57 -7.98
CA ALA A 748 -21.10 20.34 -6.54
C ALA A 748 -21.25 21.64 -5.73
N GLY A 749 -20.82 22.79 -6.28
CA GLY A 749 -21.00 24.11 -5.68
C GLY A 749 -20.16 24.35 -4.42
N LEU A 750 -19.14 23.53 -4.17
CA LEU A 750 -18.27 23.63 -3.00
C LEU A 750 -17.10 24.61 -3.21
N CYS A 751 -16.71 24.84 -4.46
CA CYS A 751 -15.59 25.70 -4.85
C CYS A 751 -16.05 27.00 -5.54
N SER A 752 -15.25 28.06 -5.45
CA SER A 752 -15.50 29.34 -6.10
C SER A 752 -15.56 29.23 -7.63
N ARG A 753 -16.66 29.71 -8.22
CA ARG A 753 -16.85 29.77 -9.68
C ARG A 753 -15.75 30.53 -10.39
N THR A 754 -15.24 31.61 -9.80
CA THR A 754 -14.18 32.43 -10.38
C THR A 754 -12.86 31.65 -10.52
N VAL A 755 -12.55 30.78 -9.55
CA VAL A 755 -11.36 29.93 -9.60
C VAL A 755 -11.50 28.88 -10.71
N ILE A 756 -12.68 28.27 -10.81
CA ILE A 756 -13.00 27.28 -11.85
C ILE A 756 -12.90 27.91 -13.25
N GLU A 757 -13.55 29.04 -13.48
CA GLU A 757 -13.53 29.75 -14.79
C GLU A 757 -12.12 30.24 -15.19
N ARG A 758 -11.25 30.52 -14.22
CA ARG A 758 -9.84 30.81 -14.49
C ARG A 758 -9.12 29.54 -14.94
N LEU A 759 -9.28 28.43 -14.23
CA LEU A 759 -8.62 27.16 -14.57
C LEU A 759 -9.12 26.59 -15.90
N GLU A 760 -10.41 26.70 -16.22
CA GLU A 760 -10.96 26.28 -17.52
C GLU A 760 -10.32 27.04 -18.69
N ARG A 761 -10.14 28.35 -18.55
CA ARG A 761 -9.43 29.15 -19.56
C ARG A 761 -7.98 28.69 -19.72
N GLU A 762 -7.29 28.45 -18.61
CA GLU A 762 -5.91 27.96 -18.66
C GLU A 762 -5.80 26.56 -19.29
N VAL A 763 -6.76 25.67 -19.05
CA VAL A 763 -6.83 24.35 -19.70
C VAL A 763 -7.04 24.52 -21.22
N ALA A 764 -7.99 25.36 -21.62
CA ALA A 764 -8.26 25.63 -23.04
C ALA A 764 -7.05 26.27 -23.75
N ASP A 765 -6.38 27.23 -23.10
CA ASP A 765 -5.20 27.90 -23.65
C ASP A 765 -4.01 26.94 -23.85
N LYS A 766 -3.92 25.87 -23.05
CA LYS A 766 -2.79 24.92 -23.05
C LYS A 766 -3.02 23.66 -23.86
N LEU A 767 -4.25 23.14 -23.84
CA LEU A 767 -4.58 21.83 -24.41
C LEU A 767 -5.62 21.92 -25.54
N GLY A 768 -6.06 23.13 -25.90
CA GLY A 768 -6.98 23.40 -27.02
C GLY A 768 -8.42 23.10 -26.71
#